data_AF-A0A6A6HQH2-F1
#
_entry.id   AF-A0A6A6HQH2-F1
#
_cell.length_a   1.000
_cell.length_b   1.000
_cell.length_c   1.000
_cell.angle_alpha   90.00
_cell.angle_beta   90.00
_cell.angle_gamma   90.00
#
_symmetry.space_group_name_H-M   'P 1'
#
loop_
_entity.id
_entity.type
_entity.pdbx_description
1 polymer ?
#
loop_
_entity_poly.entity_id
_entity_poly.type
_entity_poly.pdbx_seq_one_letter_code
_entity_poly.pdbx_strand_id
1 'polypeptide(L)'
;MADVAAALSHELARIIACPYPVSLAKLADILSRADALTCRACIRDRAPCAIAKLASIVSSALPHWQHTLAILHSLCHSPEFRDELLRQTPGLLDALLTKANSSQSDFEEHVDLCVTLLSRPLPEQVPLPASAQSFFLQLFERATHTPDVEMLRPIYYMLDGACRGLLSLVPPEASHTLDRRLTEILSSNGAFQNTMGLLCFGIVMLAERPWITSKELDAAASLDSAIPSVDTMREWKTAAGRKVFGSADLMLKTVNLTYLSVIWAVKGEMGVSDSEAAEGIRIAIRTLQLVDPQVREGWPNSSDLAKRMFPKLPSKIQRRGVNLAVQLEALCVYSLVAGKHNLSPEMVMQYQATLMEVTRFPDPDCLRESLSVSLPMFAPQMQETAICALLSAILRLGASPGSPQEMSNITILVEELCAIIPSSAHLGSCVVASLSSSELEESVQNFLRVNVEGREEDQEHSCHSFHALLLRRFVSATISMLLTSSIASPSGEPGLSQSVVIALISKQRQLSSNGTPCSHPPFSAPSRTVSLFQQECTPLSGQHLQDWRCRLNSELESQGHYQRDSIIRSVAQICHDLELRCDTVEEPLRREQERCEELSAQASELRQQVATLESKREDHLMCIDALQDERAELEREKNSLSTQLEQLRGDLNQAIRKSRRHSSCGSKGP
;
A
#
# COMPACT_ATOMS: atom_id res chain seq x y z
N MET A 1 -11.65 -3.21 -0.74
CA MET A 1 -10.25 -2.83 -0.47
C MET A 1 -9.93 -2.82 1.02
N ALA A 2 -10.67 -2.08 1.87
CA ALA A 2 -10.43 -2.06 3.33
C ALA A 2 -10.44 -3.45 4.00
N ASP A 3 -11.35 -4.34 3.58
CA ASP A 3 -11.45 -5.72 4.08
C ASP A 3 -10.22 -6.58 3.72
N VAL A 4 -9.67 -6.41 2.51
CA VAL A 4 -8.46 -7.11 2.05
C VAL A 4 -7.22 -6.60 2.78
N ALA A 5 -7.11 -5.29 2.99
CA ALA A 5 -6.01 -4.69 3.75
C ALA A 5 -5.99 -5.17 5.21
N ALA A 6 -7.16 -5.20 5.87
CA ALA A 6 -7.29 -5.71 7.23
C ALA A 6 -6.94 -7.21 7.31
N ALA A 7 -7.45 -8.02 6.37
CA ALA A 7 -7.13 -9.44 6.28
C ALA A 7 -5.63 -9.69 6.05
N LEU A 8 -5.00 -8.93 5.15
CA LEU A 8 -3.56 -9.02 4.88
C LEU A 8 -2.74 -8.63 6.11
N SER A 9 -3.09 -7.53 6.78
CA SER A 9 -2.39 -7.10 7.98
C SER A 9 -2.54 -8.11 9.14
N HIS A 10 -3.74 -8.68 9.31
CA HIS A 10 -3.96 -9.72 10.32
C HIS A 10 -3.16 -10.98 10.01
N GLU A 11 -3.15 -11.43 8.76
CA GLU A 11 -2.43 -12.63 8.36
C GLU A 11 -0.91 -12.47 8.49
N LEU A 12 -0.37 -11.33 8.07
CA LEU A 12 1.05 -11.01 8.27
C LEU A 12 1.41 -10.97 9.76
N ALA A 13 0.54 -10.43 10.63
CA ALA A 13 0.76 -10.43 12.07
C ALA A 13 0.77 -11.86 12.64
N ARG A 14 -0.17 -12.72 12.22
CA ARG A 14 -0.22 -14.15 12.60
C ARG A 14 1.08 -14.87 12.22
N ILE A 15 1.54 -14.70 10.98
CA ILE A 15 2.76 -15.34 10.46
C ILE A 15 3.99 -14.87 11.24
N ILE A 16 4.10 -13.56 11.49
CA ILE A 16 5.23 -12.98 12.23
C ILE A 16 5.19 -13.39 13.71
N ALA A 17 4.02 -13.53 14.33
CA ALA A 17 3.91 -13.92 15.73
C ALA A 17 4.24 -15.41 15.95
N CYS A 18 4.08 -16.25 14.93
CA CYS A 18 4.25 -17.68 15.06
C CYS A 18 5.71 -18.08 15.42
N PRO A 19 5.93 -18.97 16.40
CA PRO A 19 7.27 -19.46 16.74
C PRO A 19 7.72 -20.66 15.89
N TYR A 20 6.83 -21.25 15.08
CA TYR A 20 7.10 -22.40 14.20
C TYR A 20 6.79 -22.07 12.72
N PRO A 21 7.33 -22.84 11.76
CA PRO A 21 7.00 -22.68 10.34
C PRO A 21 5.49 -22.81 10.10
N VAL A 22 4.91 -21.85 9.38
CA VAL A 22 3.47 -21.76 9.06
C VAL A 22 3.25 -21.95 7.57
N SER A 23 2.13 -22.56 7.16
CA SER A 23 1.73 -22.52 5.75
C SER A 23 1.45 -21.09 5.31
N LEU A 24 1.94 -20.78 4.12
CA LEU A 24 1.74 -19.50 3.46
C LEU A 24 0.57 -19.53 2.47
N ALA A 25 -0.21 -20.62 2.41
CA ALA A 25 -1.31 -20.77 1.45
C ALA A 25 -2.38 -19.67 1.61
N LYS A 26 -2.77 -19.36 2.85
CA LYS A 26 -3.71 -18.28 3.15
C LYS A 26 -3.15 -16.90 2.78
N LEU A 27 -1.85 -16.69 2.97
CA LEU A 27 -1.19 -15.46 2.52
C LEU A 27 -1.21 -15.35 0.99
N ALA A 28 -0.96 -16.44 0.26
CA ALA A 28 -1.05 -16.47 -1.20
C ALA A 28 -2.47 -16.12 -1.70
N ASP A 29 -3.51 -16.67 -1.08
CA ASP A 29 -4.90 -16.36 -1.44
C ASP A 29 -5.22 -14.88 -1.22
N ILE A 30 -4.85 -14.31 -0.07
CA ILE A 30 -5.08 -12.90 0.23
C ILE A 30 -4.29 -12.00 -0.73
N LEU A 31 -3.01 -12.31 -0.99
CA LEU A 31 -2.15 -11.54 -1.90
C LEU A 31 -2.64 -11.61 -3.35
N SER A 32 -3.25 -12.71 -3.79
CA SER A 32 -3.84 -12.83 -5.14
C SER A 32 -5.00 -11.84 -5.37
N ARG A 33 -5.63 -11.35 -4.29
CA ARG A 33 -6.74 -10.41 -4.30
C ARG A 33 -6.31 -8.97 -3.94
N ALA A 34 -5.07 -8.79 -3.49
CA ALA A 34 -4.53 -7.50 -3.06
C ALA A 34 -3.78 -6.83 -4.21
N ASP A 35 -3.92 -5.52 -4.35
CA ASP A 35 -3.11 -4.72 -5.26
C ASP A 35 -1.76 -4.36 -4.61
N ALA A 36 -0.78 -4.00 -5.45
CA ALA A 36 0.58 -3.68 -4.99
C ALA A 36 0.61 -2.53 -3.97
N LEU A 37 -0.32 -1.56 -4.07
CA LEU A 37 -0.41 -0.44 -3.12
C LEU A 37 -0.86 -0.90 -1.73
N THR A 38 -1.89 -1.77 -1.66
CA THR A 38 -2.33 -2.34 -0.38
C THR A 38 -1.22 -3.18 0.26
N CYS A 39 -0.49 -3.97 -0.53
CA CYS A 39 0.64 -4.75 -0.03
C CYS A 39 1.74 -3.86 0.56
N ARG A 40 2.17 -2.81 -0.18
CA ARG A 40 3.15 -1.83 0.29
C ARG A 40 2.74 -1.17 1.60
N ALA A 41 1.49 -0.71 1.69
CA ALA A 41 0.99 -0.08 2.92
C ALA A 41 1.05 -1.04 4.12
N CYS A 42 0.60 -2.29 3.96
CA CYS A 42 0.58 -3.28 5.03
C CYS A 42 1.98 -3.72 5.51
N ILE A 43 3.00 -3.65 4.64
CA ILE A 43 4.39 -3.96 5.00
C ILE A 43 5.05 -2.76 5.66
N ARG A 44 4.81 -1.54 5.16
CA ARG A 44 5.40 -0.30 5.68
C ARG A 44 4.95 0.04 7.10
N ASP A 45 3.73 -0.34 7.48
CA ASP A 45 3.24 -0.18 8.85
C ASP A 45 3.92 -1.13 9.86
N ARG A 46 4.86 -1.98 9.41
CA ARG A 46 5.57 -2.94 10.27
C ARG A 46 6.97 -2.47 10.62
N ALA A 47 7.41 -2.89 11.79
CA ALA A 47 8.78 -2.63 12.23
C ALA A 47 9.81 -3.44 11.41
N PRO A 48 11.03 -2.93 11.20
CA PRO A 48 12.09 -3.60 10.46
C PRO A 48 12.41 -5.01 10.98
N CYS A 49 12.33 -5.23 12.29
CA CYS A 49 12.50 -6.56 12.89
C CYS A 49 11.41 -7.55 12.49
N ALA A 50 10.17 -7.09 12.31
CA ALA A 50 9.06 -7.91 11.83
C ALA A 50 9.20 -8.22 10.34
N ILE A 51 9.65 -7.23 9.55
CA ILE A 51 9.98 -7.40 8.13
C ILE A 51 11.14 -8.41 7.98
N ALA A 52 12.16 -8.30 8.81
CA ALA A 52 13.29 -9.23 8.85
C ALA A 52 12.86 -10.66 9.16
N LYS A 53 11.97 -10.84 10.14
CA LYS A 53 11.39 -12.16 10.44
C LYS A 53 10.56 -12.69 9.27
N LEU A 54 9.74 -11.84 8.64
CA LEU A 54 8.95 -12.21 7.47
C LEU A 54 9.84 -12.65 6.29
N ALA A 55 10.90 -11.89 6.01
CA ALA A 55 11.86 -12.22 4.95
C ALA A 55 12.51 -13.58 5.18
N SER A 56 12.87 -13.89 6.44
CA SER A 56 13.41 -15.20 6.82
C SER A 56 12.39 -16.35 6.66
N ILE A 57 11.13 -16.13 7.05
CA ILE A 57 10.06 -17.13 6.88
C ILE A 57 9.87 -17.42 5.39
N VAL A 58 9.70 -16.38 4.57
CA VAL A 58 9.49 -16.52 3.13
C VAL A 58 10.70 -17.17 2.46
N SER A 59 11.93 -16.74 2.78
CA SER A 59 13.14 -17.32 2.19
C SER A 59 13.31 -18.81 2.52
N SER A 60 12.97 -19.21 3.75
CA SER A 60 12.97 -20.62 4.15
C SER A 60 11.89 -21.46 3.44
N ALA A 61 10.76 -20.84 3.06
CA ALA A 61 9.67 -21.50 2.36
C ALA A 61 9.89 -21.61 0.83
N LEU A 62 10.81 -20.83 0.24
CA LEU A 62 11.04 -20.81 -1.21
C LEU A 62 11.29 -22.21 -1.84
N PRO A 63 12.15 -23.08 -1.27
CA PRO A 63 12.42 -24.39 -1.86
C PRO A 63 11.26 -25.40 -1.73
N HIS A 64 10.26 -25.08 -0.91
CA HIS A 64 9.30 -26.05 -0.40
C HIS A 64 7.93 -25.97 -1.08
N TRP A 65 7.54 -24.81 -1.63
CA TRP A 65 6.16 -24.59 -2.11
C TRP A 65 6.10 -23.82 -3.43
N GLN A 66 5.21 -24.25 -4.33
CA GLN A 66 5.05 -23.64 -5.66
C GLN A 66 4.47 -22.21 -5.61
N HIS A 67 3.62 -21.91 -4.62
CA HIS A 67 2.99 -20.58 -4.49
C HIS A 67 3.92 -19.51 -3.88
N THR A 68 5.11 -19.90 -3.36
CA THR A 68 6.01 -18.94 -2.71
C THR A 68 6.58 -17.91 -3.69
N LEU A 69 6.73 -18.23 -4.98
CA LEU A 69 7.16 -17.27 -5.99
C LEU A 69 6.13 -16.13 -6.19
N ALA A 70 4.84 -16.46 -6.19
CA ALA A 70 3.78 -15.45 -6.28
C ALA A 70 3.75 -14.55 -5.04
N ILE A 71 3.91 -15.14 -3.85
CA ILE A 71 4.05 -14.39 -2.59
C ILE A 71 5.26 -13.46 -2.66
N LEU A 72 6.41 -13.99 -3.10
CA LEU A 72 7.65 -13.25 -3.23
C LEU A 72 7.48 -12.05 -4.16
N HIS A 73 6.87 -12.26 -5.33
CA HIS A 73 6.57 -11.20 -6.29
C HIS A 73 5.72 -10.10 -5.65
N SER A 74 4.60 -10.45 -5.00
CA SER A 74 3.71 -9.48 -4.37
C SER A 74 4.38 -8.70 -3.23
N LEU A 75 5.16 -9.36 -2.38
CA LEU A 75 5.84 -8.71 -1.25
C LEU A 75 7.04 -7.85 -1.68
N CYS A 76 7.76 -8.25 -2.73
CA CYS A 76 8.89 -7.49 -3.29
C CYS A 76 8.47 -6.17 -3.94
N HIS A 77 7.19 -5.94 -4.18
CA HIS A 77 6.71 -4.60 -4.50
C HIS A 77 6.99 -3.60 -3.36
N SER A 78 7.12 -4.03 -2.10
CA SER A 78 7.55 -3.18 -0.98
C SER A 78 9.08 -3.09 -0.92
N PRO A 79 9.67 -1.89 -1.02
CA PRO A 79 11.13 -1.73 -0.97
C PRO A 79 11.72 -2.21 0.36
N GLU A 80 11.02 -2.02 1.48
CA GLU A 80 11.47 -2.42 2.82
C GLU A 80 11.65 -3.94 2.92
N PHE A 81 10.68 -4.70 2.41
CA PHE A 81 10.75 -6.17 2.39
C PHE A 81 11.82 -6.65 1.40
N ARG A 82 11.82 -6.09 0.18
CA ARG A 82 12.80 -6.44 -0.85
C ARG A 82 14.24 -6.26 -0.36
N ASP A 83 14.54 -5.09 0.19
CA ASP A 83 15.91 -4.76 0.62
C ASP A 83 16.35 -5.64 1.78
N GLU A 84 15.45 -5.92 2.72
CA GLU A 84 15.74 -6.82 3.83
C GLU A 84 15.96 -8.26 3.38
N LEU A 85 15.12 -8.76 2.46
CA LEU A 85 15.27 -10.06 1.85
C LEU A 85 16.61 -10.22 1.13
N LEU A 86 17.02 -9.23 0.32
CA LEU A 86 18.29 -9.25 -0.41
C LEU A 86 19.50 -9.18 0.53
N ARG A 87 19.41 -8.43 1.64
CA ARG A 87 20.46 -8.41 2.68
C ARG A 87 20.61 -9.75 3.38
N GLN A 88 19.50 -10.41 3.71
CA GLN A 88 19.52 -11.71 4.39
C GLN A 88 19.90 -12.86 3.46
N THR A 89 19.53 -12.78 2.17
CA THR A 89 19.75 -13.83 1.18
C THR A 89 20.44 -13.28 -0.08
N PRO A 90 21.73 -12.95 -0.01
CA PRO A 90 22.43 -12.28 -1.11
C PRO A 90 22.50 -13.12 -2.41
N GLY A 91 22.47 -14.46 -2.30
CA GLY A 91 22.47 -15.36 -3.46
C GLY A 91 21.12 -15.50 -4.18
N LEU A 92 20.02 -15.00 -3.59
CA LEU A 92 18.67 -15.17 -4.15
C LEU A 92 18.54 -14.51 -5.52
N LEU A 93 19.04 -13.28 -5.65
CA LEU A 93 18.95 -12.52 -6.90
C LEU A 93 19.72 -13.22 -8.03
N ASP A 94 20.94 -13.69 -7.76
CA ASP A 94 21.75 -14.39 -8.75
C ASP A 94 21.11 -15.72 -9.20
N ALA A 95 20.53 -16.48 -8.26
CA ALA A 95 19.86 -17.73 -8.57
C ALA A 95 18.56 -17.53 -9.37
N LEU A 96 17.76 -16.51 -9.06
CA LEU A 96 16.56 -16.15 -9.84
C LEU A 96 16.92 -15.71 -11.25
N LEU A 97 17.94 -14.86 -11.40
CA LEU A 97 18.42 -14.39 -12.71
C LEU A 97 19.05 -15.53 -13.53
N THR A 98 19.83 -16.40 -12.89
CA THR A 98 20.41 -17.57 -13.55
C THR A 98 19.34 -18.50 -14.10
N LYS A 99 18.25 -18.72 -13.34
CA LYS A 99 17.10 -19.49 -13.84
C LYS A 99 16.33 -18.74 -14.92
N ALA A 100 16.09 -17.44 -14.77
CA ALA A 100 15.45 -16.66 -15.84
C ALA A 100 16.24 -16.76 -17.16
N ASN A 101 17.56 -16.91 -17.10
CA ASN A 101 18.44 -17.08 -18.25
C ASN A 101 18.56 -18.54 -18.77
N SER A 102 18.02 -19.56 -18.09
CA SER A 102 18.23 -20.97 -18.48
C SER A 102 17.36 -21.43 -19.64
N SER A 103 16.12 -20.95 -19.73
CA SER A 103 15.18 -21.31 -20.81
C SER A 103 14.16 -20.21 -21.07
N GLN A 104 13.48 -20.28 -22.22
CA GLN A 104 12.42 -19.33 -22.57
C GLN A 104 11.23 -19.39 -21.62
N SER A 105 10.83 -20.60 -21.19
CA SER A 105 9.73 -20.78 -20.23
C SER A 105 10.10 -20.26 -18.84
N ASP A 106 11.34 -20.50 -18.40
CA ASP A 106 11.81 -19.98 -17.11
C ASP A 106 11.89 -18.45 -17.13
N PHE A 107 12.29 -17.86 -18.26
CA PHE A 107 12.29 -16.42 -18.44
C PHE A 107 10.89 -15.85 -18.24
N GLU A 108 9.88 -16.41 -18.91
CA GLU A 108 8.50 -15.93 -18.82
C GLU A 108 7.91 -16.07 -17.40
N GLU A 109 8.31 -17.08 -16.64
CA GLU A 109 7.88 -17.27 -15.25
C GLU A 109 8.54 -16.28 -14.27
N HIS A 110 9.81 -15.89 -14.49
CA HIS A 110 10.60 -15.13 -13.51
C HIS A 110 10.82 -13.66 -13.89
N VAL A 111 10.49 -13.25 -15.12
CA VAL A 111 10.79 -11.90 -15.64
C VAL A 111 10.24 -10.79 -14.75
N ASP A 112 8.97 -10.85 -14.36
CA ASP A 112 8.32 -9.78 -13.57
C ASP A 112 8.92 -9.64 -12.18
N LEU A 113 9.28 -10.76 -11.55
CA LEU A 113 9.96 -10.78 -10.26
C LEU A 113 11.38 -10.21 -10.38
N CYS A 114 12.17 -10.65 -11.36
CA CYS A 114 13.52 -10.15 -11.59
C CYS A 114 13.53 -8.66 -11.89
N VAL A 115 12.60 -8.17 -12.73
CA VAL A 115 12.42 -6.75 -13.01
C VAL A 115 12.02 -5.99 -11.74
N THR A 116 11.10 -6.51 -10.93
CA THR A 116 10.69 -5.88 -9.66
C THR A 116 11.87 -5.75 -8.70
N LEU A 117 12.71 -6.79 -8.57
CA LEU A 117 13.90 -6.76 -7.73
C LEU A 117 14.93 -5.71 -8.21
N LEU A 118 15.10 -5.59 -9.53
CA LEU A 118 16.08 -4.69 -10.16
C LEU A 118 15.56 -3.27 -10.42
N SER A 119 14.26 -3.02 -10.21
CA SER A 119 13.57 -1.75 -10.51
C SER A 119 13.97 -0.56 -9.64
N ARG A 120 14.67 -0.78 -8.52
CA ARG A 120 15.30 0.30 -7.74
C ARG A 120 16.75 -0.06 -7.42
N PRO A 121 17.57 0.90 -6.98
CA PRO A 121 18.94 0.61 -6.56
C PRO A 121 18.99 -0.51 -5.52
N LEU A 122 20.01 -1.36 -5.62
CA LEU A 122 20.26 -2.42 -4.65
C LEU A 122 20.73 -1.81 -3.31
N PRO A 123 20.51 -2.52 -2.18
CA PRO A 123 21.11 -2.15 -0.91
C PRO A 123 22.63 -2.03 -1.02
N GLU A 124 23.25 -1.09 -0.30
CA GLU A 124 24.70 -0.80 -0.38
C GLU A 124 25.61 -2.04 -0.16
N GLN A 125 25.13 -3.04 0.58
CA GLN A 125 25.86 -4.27 0.88
C GLN A 125 25.69 -5.39 -0.17
N VAL A 126 24.79 -5.22 -1.14
CA VAL A 126 24.43 -6.26 -2.11
C VAL A 126 24.93 -5.85 -3.50
N PRO A 127 25.97 -6.51 -4.04
CA PRO A 127 26.47 -6.22 -5.38
C PRO A 127 25.50 -6.72 -6.46
N LEU A 128 25.54 -6.08 -7.63
CA LEU A 128 24.81 -6.56 -8.81
C LEU A 128 25.42 -7.88 -9.31
N PRO A 129 24.65 -8.98 -9.42
CA PRO A 129 25.17 -10.25 -9.91
C PRO A 129 25.55 -10.22 -11.39
N ALA A 130 26.52 -11.03 -11.80
CA ALA A 130 26.93 -11.12 -13.21
C ALA A 130 25.79 -11.63 -14.12
N SER A 131 24.92 -12.50 -13.60
CA SER A 131 23.72 -13.00 -14.29
C SER A 131 22.73 -11.89 -14.68
N ALA A 132 22.78 -10.73 -14.02
CA ALA A 132 21.95 -9.58 -14.37
C ALA A 132 22.31 -9.01 -15.75
N GLN A 133 23.57 -9.13 -16.18
CA GLN A 133 23.99 -8.68 -17.51
C GLN A 133 23.30 -9.46 -18.62
N SER A 134 23.35 -10.79 -18.57
CA SER A 134 22.71 -11.65 -19.57
C SER A 134 21.20 -11.42 -19.63
N PHE A 135 20.58 -11.30 -18.45
CA PHE A 135 19.14 -11.04 -18.34
C PHE A 135 18.76 -9.68 -18.93
N PHE A 136 19.53 -8.63 -18.60
CA PHE A 136 19.32 -7.29 -19.17
C PHE A 136 19.50 -7.27 -20.68
N LEU A 137 20.55 -7.92 -21.21
CA LEU A 137 20.78 -8.00 -22.66
C LEU A 137 19.64 -8.74 -23.37
N GLN A 138 19.11 -9.83 -22.81
CA GLN A 138 17.97 -10.55 -23.39
C GLN A 138 16.71 -9.68 -23.44
N LEU A 139 16.41 -8.93 -22.38
CA LEU A 139 15.29 -7.97 -22.37
C LEU A 139 15.50 -6.84 -23.39
N PHE A 140 16.72 -6.30 -23.43
CA PHE A 140 17.11 -5.22 -24.33
C PHE A 140 16.96 -5.64 -25.79
N GLU A 141 17.48 -6.82 -26.16
CA GLU A 141 17.34 -7.41 -27.49
C GLU A 141 15.87 -7.54 -27.88
N ARG A 142 15.01 -8.11 -27.02
CA ARG A 142 13.58 -8.23 -27.35
C ARG A 142 12.92 -6.87 -27.60
N ALA A 143 13.21 -5.86 -26.77
CA ALA A 143 12.67 -4.52 -26.98
C ALA A 143 13.20 -3.83 -28.25
N THR A 144 14.42 -4.15 -28.69
CA THR A 144 14.95 -3.64 -29.97
C THR A 144 14.18 -4.18 -31.19
N HIS A 145 13.67 -5.42 -31.10
CA HIS A 145 12.90 -6.06 -32.17
C HIS A 145 11.44 -5.56 -32.20
N THR A 146 10.81 -5.45 -31.03
CA THR A 146 9.42 -5.01 -30.87
C THR A 146 9.30 -3.97 -29.75
N PRO A 147 9.52 -2.67 -30.05
CA PRO A 147 9.41 -1.63 -29.04
C PRO A 147 7.94 -1.28 -28.80
N ASP A 148 7.37 -1.84 -27.73
CA ASP A 148 6.06 -1.49 -27.21
C ASP A 148 6.15 -0.97 -25.74
N VAL A 149 5.02 -0.57 -25.16
CA VAL A 149 4.99 -0.07 -23.77
C VAL A 149 5.39 -1.17 -22.79
N GLU A 150 4.96 -2.40 -23.03
CA GLU A 150 5.17 -3.54 -22.13
C GLU A 150 6.64 -3.97 -22.09
N MET A 151 7.38 -3.80 -23.18
CA MET A 151 8.79 -4.15 -23.32
C MET A 151 9.74 -3.01 -22.96
N LEU A 152 9.35 -1.75 -23.21
CA LEU A 152 10.15 -0.58 -22.82
C LEU A 152 10.09 -0.30 -21.31
N ARG A 153 8.96 -0.62 -20.66
CA ARG A 153 8.76 -0.37 -19.22
C ARG A 153 9.76 -1.15 -18.33
N PRO A 154 9.99 -2.46 -18.50
CA PRO A 154 11.03 -3.19 -17.78
C PRO A 154 12.43 -2.59 -17.95
N ILE A 155 12.78 -2.17 -19.17
CA ILE A 155 14.07 -1.55 -19.45
C ILE A 155 14.20 -0.24 -18.69
N TYR A 156 13.18 0.62 -18.76
CA TYR A 156 13.18 1.87 -18.00
C TYR A 156 13.38 1.62 -16.50
N TYR A 157 12.61 0.71 -15.89
CA TYR A 157 12.73 0.42 -14.46
C TYR A 157 14.08 -0.16 -14.07
N MET A 158 14.64 -1.08 -14.86
CA MET A 158 15.97 -1.63 -14.60
C MET A 158 17.06 -0.56 -14.70
N LEU A 159 16.94 0.39 -15.64
CA LEU A 159 17.87 1.50 -15.81
C LEU A 159 17.74 2.57 -14.73
N ASP A 160 16.52 2.83 -14.24
CA ASP A 160 16.27 3.73 -13.12
C ASP A 160 16.76 3.11 -11.79
N GLY A 161 16.80 1.78 -11.74
CA GLY A 161 17.24 0.99 -10.60
C GLY A 161 18.68 0.45 -10.70
N ALA A 162 18.81 -0.86 -10.53
CA ALA A 162 20.09 -1.53 -10.28
C ALA A 162 20.98 -1.72 -11.52
N CYS A 163 20.41 -1.67 -12.73
CA CYS A 163 21.09 -2.07 -13.97
C CYS A 163 21.66 -0.92 -14.77
N ARG A 164 21.69 0.31 -14.21
CA ARG A 164 22.15 1.50 -14.94
C ARG A 164 23.55 1.36 -15.56
N GLY A 165 24.49 0.78 -14.81
CA GLY A 165 25.86 0.57 -15.27
C GLY A 165 26.00 -0.40 -16.45
N LEU A 166 24.99 -1.26 -16.67
CA LEU A 166 25.01 -2.28 -17.71
C LEU A 166 24.83 -1.70 -19.13
N LEU A 167 24.37 -0.47 -19.27
CA LEU A 167 24.27 0.19 -20.59
C LEU A 167 25.61 0.29 -21.31
N SER A 168 26.70 0.44 -20.55
CA SER A 168 28.06 0.47 -21.10
C SER A 168 28.48 -0.86 -21.74
N LEU A 169 27.79 -1.95 -21.41
CA LEU A 169 28.08 -3.31 -21.86
C LEU A 169 27.19 -3.76 -23.03
N VAL A 170 26.25 -2.91 -23.47
CA VAL A 170 25.36 -3.22 -24.59
C VAL A 170 26.13 -3.12 -25.91
N PRO A 171 26.00 -4.11 -26.82
CA PRO A 171 26.62 -4.04 -28.14
C PRO A 171 26.24 -2.76 -28.90
N PRO A 172 27.18 -2.10 -29.58
CA PRO A 172 26.91 -0.84 -30.27
C PRO A 172 25.82 -0.99 -31.33
N GLU A 173 25.73 -2.13 -32.01
CA GLU A 173 24.69 -2.42 -33.01
C GLU A 173 23.28 -2.43 -32.40
N ALA A 174 23.12 -3.06 -31.23
CA ALA A 174 21.86 -3.11 -30.50
C ALA A 174 21.48 -1.71 -29.97
N SER A 175 22.46 -0.98 -29.44
CA SER A 175 22.28 0.39 -28.96
C SER A 175 21.85 1.34 -30.10
N HIS A 176 22.51 1.28 -31.26
CA HIS A 176 22.13 2.07 -32.45
C HIS A 176 20.75 1.69 -33.00
N THR A 177 20.40 0.40 -32.95
CA THR A 177 19.08 -0.07 -33.38
C THR A 177 17.99 0.48 -32.48
N LEU A 178 18.19 0.42 -31.15
CA LEU A 178 17.26 1.00 -30.19
C LEU A 178 17.16 2.52 -30.36
N ASP A 179 18.29 3.23 -30.48
CA ASP A 179 18.32 4.69 -30.68
C ASP A 179 17.54 5.12 -31.93
N ARG A 180 17.68 4.38 -33.04
CA ARG A 180 16.88 4.60 -34.26
C ARG A 180 15.39 4.40 -34.00
N ARG A 181 15.00 3.31 -33.31
CA ARG A 181 13.59 3.03 -32.97
C ARG A 181 13.00 4.07 -32.02
N LEU A 182 13.74 4.48 -30.99
CA LEU A 182 13.34 5.56 -30.10
C LEU A 182 13.13 6.86 -30.89
N THR A 183 14.04 7.18 -31.82
CA THR A 183 13.89 8.36 -32.69
C THR A 183 12.65 8.27 -33.59
N GLU A 184 12.32 7.09 -34.12
CA GLU A 184 11.10 6.84 -34.90
C GLU A 184 9.83 7.06 -34.05
N ILE A 185 9.79 6.49 -32.85
CA ILE A 185 8.66 6.62 -31.91
C ILE A 185 8.46 8.08 -31.50
N LEU A 186 9.55 8.76 -31.10
CA LEU A 186 9.54 10.18 -30.72
C LEU A 186 9.14 11.12 -31.89
N SER A 187 9.31 10.66 -33.13
CA SER A 187 8.87 11.40 -34.33
C SER A 187 7.39 11.22 -34.63
N SER A 188 6.75 10.18 -34.07
CA SER A 188 5.33 9.92 -34.24
C SER A 188 4.49 10.70 -33.20
N ASN A 189 3.48 11.44 -33.65
CA ASN A 189 2.62 12.23 -32.74
C ASN A 189 1.67 11.34 -31.89
N GLY A 190 1.49 10.06 -32.25
CA GLY A 190 0.64 9.11 -31.54
C GLY A 190 1.28 8.54 -30.26
N ALA A 191 2.61 8.51 -30.17
CA ALA A 191 3.34 7.94 -29.02
C ALA A 191 3.09 8.68 -27.69
N PHE A 192 2.64 9.93 -27.75
CA PHE A 192 2.40 10.81 -26.59
C PHE A 192 0.93 10.83 -26.13
N GLN A 193 0.07 10.04 -26.79
CA GLN A 193 -1.28 9.78 -26.30
C GLN A 193 -1.29 8.69 -25.20
N ASN A 194 -0.21 7.90 -25.14
CA ASN A 194 0.05 6.87 -24.13
C ASN A 194 1.34 7.20 -23.34
N THR A 195 1.63 6.45 -22.27
CA THR A 195 2.87 6.57 -21.48
C THR A 195 4.14 6.23 -22.27
N MET A 196 4.02 5.67 -23.47
CA MET A 196 5.12 5.27 -24.35
C MET A 196 6.13 6.39 -24.62
N GLY A 197 5.67 7.57 -25.02
CA GLY A 197 6.56 8.70 -25.31
C GLY A 197 7.36 9.17 -24.09
N LEU A 198 6.73 9.11 -22.90
CA LEU A 198 7.40 9.43 -21.64
C LEU A 198 8.44 8.37 -21.29
N LEU A 199 8.13 7.08 -21.44
CA LEU A 199 9.11 6.00 -21.24
C LEU A 199 10.32 6.16 -22.17
N CYS A 200 10.10 6.53 -23.43
CA CYS A 200 11.20 6.83 -24.37
C CYS A 200 12.06 8.01 -23.88
N PHE A 201 11.46 9.10 -23.37
CA PHE A 201 12.24 10.18 -22.74
C PHE A 201 13.04 9.66 -21.55
N GLY A 202 12.44 8.85 -20.68
CA GLY A 202 13.10 8.21 -19.54
C GLY A 202 14.34 7.44 -19.93
N ILE A 203 14.22 6.53 -20.91
CA ILE A 203 15.33 5.70 -21.39
C ILE A 203 16.45 6.57 -22.00
N VAL A 204 16.10 7.56 -22.84
CA VAL A 204 17.10 8.46 -23.46
C VAL A 204 17.86 9.26 -22.39
N MET A 205 17.17 9.79 -21.39
CA MET A 205 17.79 10.52 -20.29
C MET A 205 18.73 9.62 -19.49
N LEU A 206 18.27 8.44 -19.08
CA LEU A 206 19.07 7.51 -18.28
C LEU A 206 20.28 6.99 -19.05
N ALA A 207 20.18 6.86 -20.37
CA ALA A 207 21.27 6.38 -21.22
C ALA A 207 22.37 7.42 -21.45
N GLU A 208 22.03 8.70 -21.60
CA GLU A 208 23.03 9.74 -21.86
C GLU A 208 23.50 10.48 -20.62
N ARG A 209 22.66 10.54 -19.58
CA ARG A 209 22.89 11.33 -18.37
C ARG A 209 22.67 10.44 -17.14
N PRO A 210 23.66 9.58 -16.82
CA PRO A 210 23.56 8.61 -15.75
C PRO A 210 23.61 9.17 -14.32
N TRP A 211 23.52 10.49 -14.11
CA TRP A 211 23.52 11.14 -12.78
C TRP A 211 22.19 11.82 -12.41
N ILE A 212 21.17 11.75 -13.26
CA ILE A 212 19.91 12.51 -13.10
C ILE A 212 18.99 11.99 -11.96
N THR A 213 19.35 10.91 -11.28
CA THR A 213 18.52 10.34 -10.19
C THR A 213 18.76 11.03 -8.85
N SER A 214 17.70 11.15 -8.04
CA SER A 214 17.63 11.96 -6.82
C SER A 214 18.75 11.72 -5.80
N LYS A 215 19.24 10.48 -5.63
CA LYS A 215 20.25 10.16 -4.61
C LYS A 215 21.66 10.71 -4.88
N GLU A 216 22.01 11.02 -6.13
CA GLU A 216 23.37 11.50 -6.47
C GLU A 216 23.46 13.03 -6.58
N LEU A 217 22.33 13.73 -6.75
CA LEU A 217 22.30 15.19 -6.67
C LEU A 217 22.57 15.71 -5.24
N ASP A 218 22.11 14.99 -4.22
CA ASP A 218 22.40 15.33 -2.81
C ASP A 218 23.88 15.07 -2.45
N ALA A 219 24.49 14.02 -3.00
CA ALA A 219 25.91 13.72 -2.80
C ALA A 219 26.83 14.72 -3.52
N ALA A 220 26.47 15.15 -4.73
CA ALA A 220 27.22 16.12 -5.52
C ALA A 220 27.24 17.54 -4.90
N ALA A 221 26.30 17.85 -3.99
CA ALA A 221 26.33 19.07 -3.20
C ALA A 221 27.29 19.01 -1.99
N SER A 222 27.83 17.83 -1.66
CA SER A 222 28.55 17.59 -0.39
C SER A 222 30.01 17.16 -0.50
N LEU A 223 30.55 16.87 -1.70
CA LEU A 223 32.00 16.67 -1.89
C LEU A 223 32.46 17.19 -3.26
N ASP A 224 33.58 17.92 -3.26
CA ASP A 224 34.36 18.47 -4.38
C ASP A 224 34.92 17.40 -5.36
N SER A 225 34.15 16.38 -5.75
CA SER A 225 34.59 15.43 -6.78
C SER A 225 34.22 15.93 -8.18
N ALA A 226 35.22 16.52 -8.85
CA ALA A 226 35.39 16.63 -10.30
C ALA A 226 34.10 16.77 -11.14
N ILE A 227 33.54 17.98 -11.16
CA ILE A 227 32.53 18.40 -12.14
C ILE A 227 33.16 18.28 -13.55
N PRO A 228 32.64 17.43 -14.47
CA PRO A 228 33.02 17.53 -15.88
C PRO A 228 32.56 18.89 -16.42
N SER A 229 33.43 19.55 -17.20
CA SER A 229 33.23 20.93 -17.66
C SER A 229 31.84 21.19 -18.27
N VAL A 230 31.28 22.37 -18.00
CA VAL A 230 29.95 22.82 -18.44
C VAL A 230 29.74 22.68 -19.96
N ASP A 231 30.81 22.70 -20.76
CA ASP A 231 30.75 22.50 -22.21
C ASP A 231 30.55 21.03 -22.64
N THR A 232 31.04 20.04 -21.88
CA THR A 232 30.74 18.61 -22.15
C THR A 232 29.37 18.17 -21.63
N MET A 233 28.73 19.00 -20.79
CA MET A 233 27.38 18.76 -20.28
C MET A 233 26.25 19.11 -21.27
N ARG A 234 26.53 19.77 -22.40
CA ARG A 234 25.49 20.22 -23.35
C ARG A 234 25.32 19.35 -24.59
N GLU A 235 26.32 18.56 -24.98
CA GLU A 235 26.23 17.78 -26.20
C GLU A 235 25.54 16.43 -25.98
N TRP A 236 24.44 16.20 -26.72
CA TRP A 236 23.70 14.94 -26.76
C TRP A 236 24.32 14.01 -27.83
N LYS A 237 24.68 12.79 -27.40
CA LYS A 237 25.45 11.82 -28.20
C LYS A 237 24.58 10.92 -29.05
N THR A 238 23.38 10.55 -28.61
CA THR A 238 22.46 9.68 -29.36
C THR A 238 21.60 10.50 -30.33
N ALA A 239 21.09 9.87 -31.38
CA ALA A 239 20.18 10.53 -32.31
C ALA A 239 18.86 10.92 -31.61
N ALA A 240 18.36 10.08 -30.72
CA ALA A 240 17.18 10.34 -29.91
C ALA A 240 17.40 11.52 -28.95
N GLY A 241 18.54 11.57 -28.25
CA GLY A 241 18.89 12.70 -27.37
C GLY A 241 18.95 14.03 -28.12
N ARG A 242 19.64 14.07 -29.28
CA ARG A 242 19.65 15.26 -30.14
C ARG A 242 18.27 15.62 -30.68
N LYS A 243 17.39 14.64 -30.91
CA LYS A 243 16.02 14.91 -31.38
C LYS A 243 15.18 15.63 -30.32
N VAL A 244 15.42 15.34 -29.04
CA VAL A 244 14.65 15.89 -27.91
C VAL A 244 15.24 17.22 -27.42
N PHE A 245 16.56 17.35 -27.39
CA PHE A 245 17.25 18.47 -26.74
C PHE A 245 18.31 19.18 -27.62
N GLY A 246 18.48 18.78 -28.88
CA GLY A 246 19.57 19.28 -29.74
C GLY A 246 19.41 20.72 -30.24
N SER A 247 18.25 21.35 -30.09
CA SER A 247 18.04 22.76 -30.40
C SER A 247 16.92 23.38 -29.57
N ALA A 248 16.86 24.71 -29.48
CA ALA A 248 15.81 25.42 -28.75
C ALA A 248 14.40 25.11 -29.28
N ASP A 249 14.21 25.04 -30.60
CA ASP A 249 12.92 24.70 -31.22
C ASP A 249 12.49 23.26 -30.89
N LEU A 250 13.44 22.32 -30.86
CA LEU A 250 13.17 20.94 -30.46
C LEU A 250 12.83 20.85 -28.97
N MET A 251 13.52 21.63 -28.12
CA MET A 251 13.18 21.74 -26.71
C MET A 251 11.77 22.30 -26.47
N LEU A 252 11.33 23.31 -27.23
CA LEU A 252 9.94 23.80 -27.18
C LEU A 252 8.93 22.71 -27.57
N LYS A 253 9.26 21.90 -28.58
CA LYS A 253 8.45 20.75 -28.98
C LYS A 253 8.41 19.69 -27.86
N THR A 254 9.54 19.42 -27.21
CA THR A 254 9.63 18.52 -26.06
C THR A 254 8.75 19.00 -24.92
N VAL A 255 8.83 20.28 -24.52
CA VAL A 255 7.95 20.86 -23.50
C VAL A 255 6.48 20.66 -23.88
N ASN A 256 6.10 20.93 -25.14
CA ASN A 256 4.74 20.74 -25.62
C ASN A 256 4.26 19.28 -25.49
N LEU A 257 5.06 18.31 -25.95
CA LEU A 257 4.73 16.89 -25.91
C LEU A 257 4.66 16.36 -24.49
N THR A 258 5.60 16.74 -23.63
CA THR A 258 5.63 16.39 -22.21
C THR A 258 4.39 16.95 -21.50
N TYR A 259 4.08 18.23 -21.70
CA TYR A 259 2.91 18.87 -21.07
C TYR A 259 1.58 18.25 -21.53
N LEU A 260 1.46 17.93 -22.82
CA LEU A 260 0.31 17.21 -23.36
C LEU A 260 0.16 15.83 -22.72
N SER A 261 1.24 15.06 -22.61
CA SER A 261 1.24 13.72 -22.02
C SER A 261 0.80 13.76 -20.54
N VAL A 262 1.23 14.78 -19.79
CA VAL A 262 0.80 14.99 -18.39
C VAL A 262 -0.70 15.32 -18.31
N ILE A 263 -1.23 16.14 -19.22
CA ILE A 263 -2.69 16.41 -19.28
C ILE A 263 -3.48 15.11 -19.49
N TRP A 264 -2.97 14.19 -20.31
CA TRP A 264 -3.60 12.87 -20.52
C TRP A 264 -3.49 11.97 -19.30
N ALA A 265 -2.32 11.91 -18.66
CA ALA A 265 -2.09 11.13 -17.45
C ALA A 265 -3.03 11.55 -16.30
N VAL A 266 -3.22 12.87 -16.10
CA VAL A 266 -4.14 13.40 -15.07
C VAL A 266 -5.62 13.15 -15.42
N LYS A 267 -5.96 12.90 -16.69
CA LYS A 267 -7.34 12.67 -17.13
C LYS A 267 -7.89 11.31 -16.66
N GLY A 268 -7.04 10.30 -16.45
CA GLY A 268 -7.41 8.97 -15.92
C GLY A 268 -8.27 8.09 -16.85
N GLU A 269 -8.66 8.55 -18.04
CA GLU A 269 -9.63 7.86 -18.92
C GLU A 269 -9.01 6.76 -19.82
N MET A 270 -7.71 6.46 -19.70
CA MET A 270 -6.96 5.64 -20.67
C MET A 270 -6.63 4.21 -20.21
N GLY A 271 -7.23 3.73 -19.11
CA GLY A 271 -6.96 2.38 -18.58
C GLY A 271 -5.56 2.21 -17.96
N VAL A 272 -4.84 3.30 -17.72
CA VAL A 272 -3.53 3.34 -17.03
C VAL A 272 -3.76 3.46 -15.53
N SER A 273 -2.99 2.71 -14.73
CA SER A 273 -3.08 2.80 -13.27
C SER A 273 -2.56 4.15 -12.74
N ASP A 274 -3.06 4.62 -11.60
CA ASP A 274 -2.60 5.87 -10.98
C ASP A 274 -1.08 5.85 -10.69
N SER A 275 -0.53 4.69 -10.34
CA SER A 275 0.91 4.51 -10.12
C SER A 275 1.73 4.69 -11.39
N GLU A 276 1.26 4.16 -12.52
CA GLU A 276 1.94 4.33 -13.81
C GLU A 276 1.80 5.76 -14.33
N ALA A 277 0.64 6.40 -14.10
CA ALA A 277 0.44 7.80 -14.41
C ALA A 277 1.40 8.69 -13.60
N ALA A 278 1.53 8.45 -12.28
CA ALA A 278 2.46 9.18 -11.43
C ALA A 278 3.92 9.01 -11.88
N GLU A 279 4.33 7.78 -12.22
CA GLU A 279 5.69 7.51 -12.72
C GLU A 279 5.96 8.21 -14.05
N GLY A 280 5.01 8.15 -14.99
CA GLY A 280 5.12 8.88 -16.26
C GLY A 280 5.26 10.39 -16.05
N ILE A 281 4.52 10.97 -15.11
CA ILE A 281 4.64 12.40 -14.76
C ILE A 281 6.01 12.67 -14.10
N ARG A 282 6.57 11.75 -13.33
CA ARG A 282 7.93 11.92 -12.78
C ARG A 282 9.01 11.92 -13.87
N ILE A 283 8.87 11.07 -14.89
CA ILE A 283 9.71 11.15 -16.09
C ILE A 283 9.56 12.52 -16.77
N ALA A 284 8.35 13.05 -16.84
CA ALA A 284 8.10 14.39 -17.37
C ALA A 284 8.81 15.50 -16.55
N ILE A 285 8.79 15.41 -15.22
CA ILE A 285 9.52 16.34 -14.33
C ILE A 285 11.02 16.31 -14.65
N ARG A 286 11.64 15.11 -14.65
CA ARG A 286 13.06 14.94 -14.97
C ARG A 286 13.41 15.45 -16.36
N THR A 287 12.52 15.24 -17.34
CA THR A 287 12.67 15.75 -18.71
C THR A 287 12.69 17.29 -18.74
N LEU A 288 11.78 17.93 -18.01
CA LEU A 288 11.66 19.39 -17.96
C LEU A 288 12.80 20.07 -17.17
N GLN A 289 13.43 19.36 -16.22
CA GLN A 289 14.62 19.86 -15.53
C GLN A 289 15.83 19.97 -16.44
N LEU A 290 15.89 19.20 -17.53
CA LEU A 290 16.96 19.25 -18.55
C LEU A 290 16.73 20.30 -19.63
N VAL A 291 15.51 20.84 -19.74
CA VAL A 291 15.21 21.94 -20.64
C VAL A 291 15.66 23.25 -20.01
N ASP A 292 16.30 24.11 -20.81
CA ASP A 292 16.73 25.44 -20.37
C ASP A 292 15.58 26.22 -19.70
N PRO A 293 15.80 26.83 -18.51
CA PRO A 293 14.78 27.58 -17.80
C PRO A 293 14.08 28.66 -18.63
N GLN A 294 14.81 29.35 -19.52
CA GLN A 294 14.24 30.39 -20.37
C GLN A 294 13.28 29.82 -21.42
N VAL A 295 13.61 28.64 -21.97
CA VAL A 295 12.79 27.96 -22.98
C VAL A 295 11.50 27.43 -22.36
N ARG A 296 11.59 26.78 -21.19
CA ARG A 296 10.40 26.21 -20.52
C ARG A 296 9.46 27.29 -19.98
N GLU A 297 9.99 28.36 -19.39
CA GLU A 297 9.18 29.46 -18.83
C GLU A 297 8.60 30.37 -19.93
N GLY A 298 9.28 30.45 -21.08
CA GLY A 298 8.77 31.13 -22.28
C GLY A 298 7.73 30.32 -23.07
N TRP A 299 7.67 29.00 -22.88
CA TRP A 299 6.80 28.11 -23.65
C TRP A 299 5.30 28.48 -23.61
N PRO A 300 4.68 28.81 -22.46
CA PRO A 300 3.25 29.16 -22.40
C PRO A 300 2.85 30.28 -23.39
N ASN A 301 3.78 31.17 -23.72
CA ASN A 301 3.57 32.31 -24.60
C ASN A 301 4.10 32.10 -26.04
N SER A 302 4.78 30.98 -26.30
CA SER A 302 5.52 30.72 -27.55
C SER A 302 4.64 30.50 -28.79
N SER A 303 3.47 29.87 -28.63
CA SER A 303 2.58 29.51 -29.75
C SER A 303 1.11 29.54 -29.34
N ASP A 304 0.21 29.68 -30.32
CA ASP A 304 -1.25 29.63 -30.07
C ASP A 304 -1.69 28.30 -29.47
N LEU A 305 -1.00 27.20 -29.80
CA LEU A 305 -1.25 25.90 -29.18
C LEU A 305 -0.88 25.93 -27.70
N ALA A 306 0.32 26.41 -27.35
CA ALA A 306 0.76 26.51 -25.96
C ALA A 306 -0.18 27.38 -25.12
N LYS A 307 -0.60 28.54 -25.65
CA LYS A 307 -1.58 29.44 -24.99
C LYS A 307 -2.93 28.76 -24.72
N ARG A 308 -3.37 27.85 -25.59
CA ARG A 308 -4.60 27.07 -25.40
C ARG A 308 -4.42 25.85 -24.48
N MET A 309 -3.22 25.29 -24.43
CA MET A 309 -2.93 24.05 -23.70
C MET A 309 -2.53 24.30 -22.25
N PHE A 310 -1.74 25.34 -21.99
CA PHE A 310 -1.29 25.72 -20.64
C PHE A 310 -2.44 25.84 -19.62
N PRO A 311 -3.57 26.53 -19.87
CA PRO A 311 -4.65 26.62 -18.89
C PRO A 311 -5.40 25.29 -18.68
N LYS A 312 -5.23 24.29 -19.54
CA LYS A 312 -5.94 23.02 -19.39
C LYS A 312 -5.40 22.20 -18.23
N LEU A 313 -4.09 22.17 -17.98
CA LEU A 313 -3.55 21.34 -16.89
C LEU A 313 -4.05 21.78 -15.50
N PRO A 314 -4.02 23.07 -15.12
CA PRO A 314 -4.66 23.56 -13.89
C PRO A 314 -6.12 23.09 -13.72
N SER A 315 -6.92 23.21 -14.78
CA SER A 315 -8.33 22.77 -14.77
C SER A 315 -8.51 21.26 -14.58
N LYS A 316 -7.47 20.46 -14.86
CA LYS A 316 -7.45 19.01 -14.65
C LYS A 316 -6.99 18.66 -13.24
N ILE A 317 -5.96 19.33 -12.74
CA ILE A 317 -5.41 19.13 -11.39
C ILE A 317 -6.46 19.45 -10.32
N GLN A 318 -7.29 20.47 -10.54
CA GLN A 318 -8.34 20.89 -9.61
C GLN A 318 -9.59 20.00 -9.61
N ARG A 319 -9.64 18.95 -10.43
CA ARG A 319 -10.78 18.03 -10.46
C ARG A 319 -10.83 17.21 -9.18
N ARG A 320 -12.05 16.95 -8.69
CA ARG A 320 -12.26 16.01 -7.58
C ARG A 320 -11.96 14.59 -8.04
N GLY A 321 -11.31 13.81 -7.19
CA GLY A 321 -11.03 12.39 -7.42
C GLY A 321 -9.72 12.09 -8.15
N VAL A 322 -8.84 13.09 -8.34
CA VAL A 322 -7.46 12.84 -8.81
C VAL A 322 -6.66 12.23 -7.67
N ASN A 323 -5.90 11.17 -7.95
CA ASN A 323 -5.02 10.53 -6.98
C ASN A 323 -3.97 11.52 -6.44
N LEU A 324 -3.68 11.45 -5.13
CA LEU A 324 -2.75 12.38 -4.46
C LEU A 324 -1.35 12.39 -5.10
N ALA A 325 -0.82 11.22 -5.49
CA ALA A 325 0.49 11.12 -6.11
C ALA A 325 0.50 11.78 -7.50
N VAL A 326 -0.49 11.47 -8.33
CA VAL A 326 -0.68 12.09 -9.65
C VAL A 326 -0.85 13.61 -9.52
N GLN A 327 -1.59 14.07 -8.51
CA GLN A 327 -1.85 15.49 -8.27
C GLN A 327 -0.57 16.24 -7.88
N LEU A 328 0.22 15.72 -6.94
CA LEU A 328 1.48 16.34 -6.51
C LEU A 328 2.48 16.43 -7.66
N GLU A 329 2.66 15.35 -8.42
CA GLU A 329 3.58 15.31 -9.55
C GLU A 329 3.13 16.28 -10.67
N ALA A 330 1.82 16.35 -10.94
CA ALA A 330 1.27 17.29 -11.92
C ALA A 330 1.42 18.76 -11.49
N LEU A 331 1.29 19.06 -10.19
CA LEU A 331 1.58 20.37 -9.62
C LEU A 331 3.04 20.76 -9.80
N CYS A 332 3.96 19.80 -9.63
CA CYS A 332 5.38 20.00 -9.89
C CYS A 332 5.65 20.37 -11.37
N VAL A 333 5.10 19.61 -12.33
CA VAL A 333 5.18 19.94 -13.76
C VAL A 333 4.64 21.33 -14.07
N TYR A 334 3.47 21.68 -13.54
CA TYR A 334 2.89 23.00 -13.73
C TYR A 334 3.83 24.11 -13.24
N SER A 335 4.42 23.94 -12.06
CA SER A 335 5.33 24.91 -11.47
C SER A 335 6.62 25.12 -12.26
N LEU A 336 7.18 24.05 -12.83
CA LEU A 336 8.38 24.09 -13.66
C LEU A 336 8.18 24.88 -14.95
N VAL A 337 6.98 24.81 -15.53
CA VAL A 337 6.63 25.51 -16.77
C VAL A 337 6.15 26.94 -16.51
N ALA A 338 5.41 27.17 -15.43
CA ALA A 338 4.96 28.52 -15.05
C ALA A 338 6.12 29.40 -14.56
N GLY A 339 7.11 28.80 -13.89
CA GLY A 339 8.22 29.50 -13.25
C GLY A 339 7.86 30.04 -11.87
N LYS A 340 8.89 30.38 -11.09
CA LYS A 340 8.78 30.73 -9.65
C LYS A 340 7.89 31.94 -9.36
N HIS A 341 7.66 32.80 -10.35
CA HIS A 341 6.97 34.10 -10.18
C HIS A 341 5.60 34.17 -10.86
N ASN A 342 5.19 33.18 -11.64
CA ASN A 342 3.93 33.23 -12.41
C ASN A 342 2.93 32.13 -12.04
N LEU A 343 3.01 31.63 -10.80
CA LEU A 343 2.06 30.64 -10.28
C LEU A 343 0.71 31.32 -9.99
N SER A 344 -0.39 30.67 -10.35
CA SER A 344 -1.73 31.18 -9.99
C SER A 344 -2.02 30.93 -8.49
N PRO A 345 -2.71 31.86 -7.80
CA PRO A 345 -3.07 31.68 -6.39
C PRO A 345 -3.87 30.41 -6.12
N GLU A 346 -4.76 30.02 -7.05
CA GLU A 346 -5.55 28.80 -6.95
C GLU A 346 -4.67 27.54 -6.97
N MET A 347 -3.59 27.54 -7.76
CA MET A 347 -2.65 26.42 -7.83
C MET A 347 -1.75 26.36 -6.59
N VAL A 348 -1.39 27.52 -6.02
CA VAL A 348 -0.68 27.58 -4.74
C VAL A 348 -1.56 27.04 -3.61
N MET A 349 -2.84 27.44 -3.54
CA MET A 349 -3.78 26.91 -2.55
C MET A 349 -3.99 25.39 -2.71
N GLN A 350 -4.08 24.91 -3.95
CA GLN A 350 -4.19 23.47 -4.20
C GLN A 350 -2.94 22.72 -3.72
N TYR A 351 -1.74 23.25 -3.98
CA TYR A 351 -0.49 22.67 -3.49
C TYR A 351 -0.44 22.64 -1.95
N GLN A 352 -0.85 23.72 -1.28
CA GLN A 352 -0.95 23.76 0.18
C GLN A 352 -1.92 22.71 0.73
N ALA A 353 -3.07 22.51 0.09
CA ALA A 353 -4.01 21.45 0.45
C ALA A 353 -3.39 20.06 0.27
N THR A 354 -2.69 19.83 -0.85
CA THR A 354 -1.95 18.58 -1.11
C THR A 354 -0.87 18.33 -0.05
N LEU A 355 -0.14 19.35 0.41
CA LEU A 355 0.85 19.22 1.50
C LEU A 355 0.23 18.74 2.82
N MET A 356 -0.99 19.17 3.13
CA MET A 356 -1.71 18.72 4.34
C MET A 356 -2.12 17.25 4.28
N GLU A 357 -2.17 16.64 3.08
CA GLU A 357 -2.53 15.23 2.87
C GLU A 357 -1.30 14.32 2.65
N VAL A 358 -0.07 14.85 2.74
CA VAL A 358 1.19 14.11 2.51
C VAL A 358 1.33 12.88 3.41
N THR A 359 0.68 12.85 4.57
CA THR A 359 0.62 11.67 5.45
C THR A 359 0.16 10.42 4.70
N ARG A 360 -0.71 10.55 3.70
CA ARG A 360 -1.30 9.46 2.91
C ARG A 360 -0.48 9.08 1.68
N PHE A 361 0.68 9.70 1.46
CA PHE A 361 1.48 9.43 0.28
C PHE A 361 2.06 8.01 0.32
N PRO A 362 1.95 7.22 -0.77
CA PRO A 362 2.28 5.79 -0.74
C PRO A 362 3.79 5.54 -0.67
N ASP A 363 4.61 6.36 -1.35
CA ASP A 363 6.04 6.10 -1.54
C ASP A 363 6.92 7.26 -1.02
N PRO A 364 7.71 7.04 0.04
CA PRO A 364 8.52 8.09 0.66
C PRO A 364 9.67 8.57 -0.24
N ASP A 365 10.29 7.69 -1.03
CA ASP A 365 11.42 8.07 -1.88
C ASP A 365 10.94 9.01 -3.00
N CYS A 366 9.80 8.66 -3.61
CA CYS A 366 9.14 9.47 -4.62
C CYS A 366 8.66 10.80 -4.03
N LEU A 367 8.11 10.79 -2.81
CA LEU A 367 7.70 12.01 -2.11
C LEU A 367 8.88 12.97 -1.93
N ARG A 368 10.03 12.46 -1.49
CA ARG A 368 11.25 13.28 -1.32
C ARG A 368 11.65 13.93 -2.64
N GLU A 369 11.71 13.16 -3.72
CA GLU A 369 12.04 13.66 -5.06
C GLU A 369 11.05 14.73 -5.53
N SER A 370 9.74 14.52 -5.37
CA SER A 370 8.73 15.51 -5.77
C SER A 370 8.80 16.78 -4.94
N LEU A 371 9.06 16.66 -3.62
CA LEU A 371 9.13 17.82 -2.71
C LEU A 371 10.39 18.65 -2.95
N SER A 372 11.55 18.03 -3.17
CA SER A 372 12.81 18.76 -3.40
C SER A 372 12.75 19.64 -4.64
N VAL A 373 11.92 19.28 -5.63
CA VAL A 373 11.70 20.07 -6.86
C VAL A 373 10.55 21.06 -6.72
N SER A 374 9.43 20.64 -6.10
CA SER A 374 8.22 21.47 -6.04
C SER A 374 8.26 22.55 -4.96
N LEU A 375 8.75 22.24 -3.75
CA LEU A 375 8.74 23.19 -2.63
C LEU A 375 9.52 24.48 -2.95
N PRO A 376 10.70 24.48 -3.59
CA PRO A 376 11.42 25.73 -3.92
C PRO A 376 10.62 26.65 -4.86
N MET A 377 9.74 26.08 -5.68
CA MET A 377 8.91 26.81 -6.64
C MET A 377 7.70 27.45 -5.96
N PHE A 378 7.02 26.71 -5.06
CA PHE A 378 5.80 27.16 -4.39
C PHE A 378 6.06 27.96 -3.11
N ALA A 379 7.13 27.66 -2.36
CA ALA A 379 7.43 28.26 -1.06
C ALA A 379 7.38 29.81 -1.01
N PRO A 380 7.87 30.55 -2.03
CA PRO A 380 7.84 32.02 -2.00
C PRO A 380 6.43 32.63 -2.07
N GLN A 381 5.42 31.86 -2.49
CA GLN A 381 4.05 32.34 -2.69
C GLN A 381 3.07 31.73 -1.69
N MET A 382 3.54 30.85 -0.80
CA MET A 382 2.69 30.22 0.21
C MET A 382 2.17 31.25 1.22
N GLN A 383 0.88 31.19 1.49
CA GLN A 383 0.19 31.98 2.51
C GLN A 383 0.63 31.61 3.93
N GLU A 384 0.76 32.61 4.79
CA GLU A 384 1.14 32.46 6.21
C GLU A 384 0.15 31.56 6.97
N THR A 385 -1.15 31.71 6.74
CA THR A 385 -2.21 30.90 7.38
C THR A 385 -2.05 29.40 7.09
N ALA A 386 -1.67 29.04 5.86
CA ALA A 386 -1.44 27.66 5.48
C ALA A 386 -0.14 27.11 6.09
N ILE A 387 0.90 27.94 6.20
CA ILE A 387 2.15 27.57 6.88
C ILE A 387 1.89 27.34 8.37
N CYS A 388 1.11 28.21 9.02
CA CYS A 388 0.67 28.04 10.41
C CYS A 388 -0.11 26.74 10.59
N ALA A 389 -1.07 26.44 9.71
CA ALA A 389 -1.83 25.19 9.73
C ALA A 389 -0.94 23.94 9.56
N LEU A 390 0.04 24.01 8.66
CA LEU A 390 1.00 22.94 8.42
C LEU A 390 1.89 22.71 9.65
N LEU A 391 2.42 23.79 10.26
CA LEU A 391 3.21 23.72 11.49
C LEU A 391 2.39 23.17 12.66
N SER A 392 1.12 23.57 12.79
CA SER A 392 0.20 23.01 13.79
C SER A 392 0.04 21.50 13.60
N ALA A 393 -0.13 21.02 12.37
CA ALA A 393 -0.24 19.60 12.08
C ALA A 393 1.05 18.83 12.43
N ILE A 394 2.22 19.37 12.07
CA ILE A 394 3.53 18.80 12.42
C ILE A 394 3.70 18.70 13.94
N LEU A 395 3.46 19.79 14.67
CA LEU A 395 3.61 19.81 16.14
C LEU A 395 2.63 18.87 16.84
N ARG A 396 1.37 18.80 16.36
CA ARG A 396 0.36 17.87 16.90
C ARG A 396 0.75 16.41 16.68
N LEU A 397 1.31 16.06 15.52
CA LEU A 397 1.80 14.70 15.25
C LEU A 397 2.97 14.33 16.18
N GLY A 398 3.80 15.30 16.56
CA GLY A 398 4.83 15.09 17.58
C GLY A 398 4.29 14.89 18.99
N ALA A 399 3.11 15.43 19.29
CA ALA A 399 2.42 15.25 20.56
C ALA A 399 1.64 13.93 20.63
N SER A 400 1.06 13.50 19.50
CA SER A 400 0.32 12.26 19.37
C SER A 400 0.79 11.53 18.11
N PRO A 401 1.78 10.62 18.22
CA PRO A 401 2.32 9.93 17.06
C PRO A 401 1.23 9.12 16.36
N GLY A 402 1.16 9.26 15.03
CA GLY A 402 0.29 8.49 14.16
C GLY A 402 0.92 7.16 13.73
N SER A 403 0.52 6.65 12.57
CA SER A 403 1.12 5.42 12.03
C SER A 403 2.61 5.62 11.65
N PRO A 404 3.42 4.55 11.55
CA PRO A 404 4.80 4.62 11.07
C PRO A 404 4.94 5.31 9.72
N GLN A 405 4.00 5.04 8.80
CA GLN A 405 3.94 5.68 7.48
C GLN A 405 3.73 7.19 7.59
N GLU A 406 2.77 7.63 8.39
CA GLU A 406 2.46 9.05 8.57
C GLU A 406 3.67 9.81 9.13
N MET A 407 4.31 9.24 10.16
CA MET A 407 5.53 9.82 10.76
C MET A 407 6.68 9.88 9.75
N SER A 408 6.88 8.84 8.95
CA SER A 408 7.93 8.80 7.93
C SER A 408 7.69 9.86 6.83
N ASN A 409 6.47 9.98 6.32
CA ASN A 409 6.12 10.96 5.28
C ASN A 409 6.27 12.41 5.78
N ILE A 410 5.82 12.69 7.01
CA ILE A 410 5.95 14.04 7.59
C ILE A 410 7.40 14.35 7.97
N THR A 411 8.19 13.35 8.40
CA THR A 411 9.64 13.54 8.61
C THR A 411 10.30 14.01 7.32
N ILE A 412 9.97 13.42 6.16
CA ILE A 412 10.50 13.85 4.86
C ILE A 412 10.08 15.28 4.56
N LEU A 413 8.79 15.62 4.74
CA LEU A 413 8.33 17.00 4.54
C LEU A 413 9.08 18.01 5.41
N VAL A 414 9.33 17.68 6.68
CA VAL A 414 10.07 18.53 7.62
C VAL A 414 11.55 18.66 7.22
N GLU A 415 12.19 17.57 6.78
CA GLU A 415 13.56 17.58 6.28
C GLU A 415 13.68 18.49 5.02
N GLU A 416 12.76 18.38 4.07
CA GLU A 416 12.74 19.21 2.85
C GLU A 416 12.42 20.69 3.15
N LEU A 417 11.48 20.97 4.07
CA LEU A 417 11.23 22.33 4.55
C LEU A 417 12.50 22.91 5.20
N CYS A 418 13.18 22.13 6.05
CA CYS A 418 14.44 22.52 6.67
C CYS A 418 15.52 22.87 5.65
N ALA A 419 15.62 22.11 4.55
CA ALA A 419 16.59 22.38 3.48
C ALA A 419 16.30 23.68 2.71
N ILE A 420 15.02 24.05 2.56
CA ILE A 420 14.60 25.18 1.72
C ILE A 420 14.51 26.49 2.49
N ILE A 421 14.24 26.46 3.80
CA ILE A 421 14.14 27.64 4.66
C ILE A 421 15.31 28.64 4.46
N PRO A 422 16.60 28.22 4.44
CA PRO A 422 17.71 29.14 4.20
C PRO A 422 17.68 29.84 2.83
N SER A 423 17.10 29.19 1.83
CA SER A 423 17.01 29.69 0.44
C SER A 423 15.75 30.52 0.18
N SER A 424 14.79 30.55 1.11
CA SER A 424 13.50 31.22 0.97
C SER A 424 13.19 32.10 2.18
N ALA A 425 13.57 33.38 2.10
CA ALA A 425 13.32 34.36 3.16
C ALA A 425 11.83 34.46 3.55
N HIS A 426 10.93 34.37 2.56
CA HIS A 426 9.47 34.39 2.79
C HIS A 426 9.01 33.21 3.66
N LEU A 427 9.46 31.99 3.35
CA LEU A 427 9.11 30.80 4.12
C LEU A 427 9.68 30.88 5.54
N GLY A 428 10.94 31.29 5.68
CA GLY A 428 11.58 31.48 6.99
C GLY A 428 10.82 32.48 7.87
N SER A 429 10.47 33.65 7.32
CA SER A 429 9.70 34.70 8.01
C SER A 429 8.31 34.20 8.44
N CYS A 430 7.57 33.53 7.54
CA CYS A 430 6.25 32.97 7.87
C CYS A 430 6.31 31.92 8.99
N VAL A 431 7.34 31.07 9.00
CA VAL A 431 7.53 30.07 10.06
C VAL A 431 7.78 30.75 11.40
N VAL A 432 8.67 31.74 11.45
CA VAL A 432 8.98 32.50 12.68
C VAL A 432 7.77 33.29 13.18
N ALA A 433 7.04 33.95 12.28
CA ALA A 433 5.81 34.68 12.59
C ALA A 433 4.73 33.74 13.16
N SER A 434 4.52 32.59 12.53
CA SER A 434 3.57 31.57 13.01
C SER A 434 3.95 31.08 14.41
N LEU A 435 5.23 30.80 14.68
CA LEU A 435 5.70 30.33 15.99
C LEU A 435 5.63 31.38 17.09
N SER A 436 5.59 32.67 16.71
CA SER A 436 5.39 33.79 17.64
C SER A 436 3.91 34.10 17.89
N SER A 437 3.00 33.45 17.17
CA SER A 437 1.56 33.61 17.35
C SER A 437 1.07 32.87 18.60
N SER A 438 0.03 33.40 19.24
CA SER A 438 -0.63 32.74 20.37
C SER A 438 -1.31 31.42 19.99
N GLU A 439 -1.61 31.21 18.70
CA GLU A 439 -2.30 30.00 18.19
C GLU A 439 -1.43 28.74 18.30
N LEU A 440 -0.11 28.89 18.08
CA LEU A 440 0.84 27.77 18.11
C LEU A 440 1.54 27.59 19.46
N GLU A 441 1.43 28.56 20.38
CA GLU A 441 2.12 28.51 21.68
C GLU A 441 1.78 27.24 22.48
N GLU A 442 0.51 26.87 22.54
CA GLU A 442 0.07 25.63 23.20
C GLU A 442 0.61 24.38 22.50
N SER A 443 0.60 24.37 21.16
CA SER A 443 1.11 23.25 20.37
C SER A 443 2.62 23.05 20.54
N VAL A 444 3.39 24.15 20.63
CA VAL A 444 4.83 24.13 20.91
C VAL A 444 5.10 23.65 22.33
N GLN A 445 4.35 24.13 23.32
CA GLN A 445 4.45 23.67 24.72
C GLN A 445 4.17 22.16 24.83
N ASN A 446 3.10 21.69 24.19
CA ASN A 446 2.75 20.27 24.17
C ASN A 446 3.83 19.44 23.49
N PHE A 447 4.31 19.88 22.32
CA PHE A 447 5.43 19.24 21.63
C PHE A 447 6.67 19.14 22.52
N LEU A 448 7.03 20.20 23.24
CA LEU A 448 8.20 20.22 24.13
C LEU A 448 8.05 19.30 25.35
N ARG A 449 6.83 19.07 25.85
CA ARG A 449 6.55 18.19 27.01
C ARG A 449 6.54 16.69 26.70
N VAL A 450 6.48 16.29 25.44
CA VAL A 450 6.43 14.87 25.04
C VAL A 450 7.70 14.13 25.45
N ASN A 451 7.56 13.11 26.29
CA ASN A 451 8.63 12.17 26.60
C ASN A 451 8.58 10.99 25.63
N VAL A 452 9.70 10.73 24.96
CA VAL A 452 9.80 9.65 23.94
C VAL A 452 9.98 8.26 24.58
N GLU A 453 10.26 8.19 25.89
CA GLU A 453 10.71 6.95 26.56
C GLU A 453 9.63 6.27 27.43
N GLY A 454 8.35 6.67 27.40
CA GLY A 454 7.39 6.24 28.44
C GLY A 454 5.96 5.94 28.02
N ARG A 455 5.65 5.63 26.76
CA ARG A 455 4.32 5.14 26.38
C ARG A 455 4.31 3.61 26.32
N GLU A 456 4.04 3.00 27.46
CA GLU A 456 3.54 1.62 27.55
C GLU A 456 2.06 1.65 27.13
N GLU A 457 1.79 1.62 25.83
CA GLU A 457 0.44 1.34 25.33
C GLU A 457 0.38 -0.11 24.86
N ASP A 458 -0.68 -0.81 25.28
CA ASP A 458 -1.01 -2.23 25.11
C ASP A 458 -1.18 -2.68 23.63
N GLN A 459 -0.19 -2.44 22.77
CA GLN A 459 -0.14 -3.03 21.43
C GLN A 459 0.87 -4.19 21.44
N GLU A 460 0.38 -5.38 21.80
CA GLU A 460 1.13 -6.64 21.90
C GLU A 460 1.96 -7.02 20.65
N HIS A 461 1.86 -6.29 19.53
CA HIS A 461 2.45 -6.69 18.23
C HIS A 461 3.30 -5.60 17.55
N SER A 462 3.54 -4.43 18.17
CA SER A 462 4.37 -3.37 17.59
C SER A 462 5.74 -3.25 18.29
N CYS A 463 6.81 -3.04 17.51
CA CYS A 463 8.15 -2.88 18.08
C CYS A 463 8.30 -1.49 18.70
N HIS A 464 8.20 -1.39 20.02
CA HIS A 464 8.37 -0.13 20.75
C HIS A 464 9.67 0.60 20.39
N SER A 465 10.79 -0.12 20.26
CA SER A 465 12.08 0.48 19.88
C SER A 465 12.04 1.14 18.50
N PHE A 466 11.31 0.57 17.53
CA PHE A 466 11.17 1.15 16.19
C PHE A 466 10.29 2.40 16.20
N HIS A 467 9.14 2.36 16.87
CA HIS A 467 8.28 3.53 17.01
C HIS A 467 8.99 4.67 17.75
N ALA A 468 9.72 4.36 18.82
CA ALA A 468 10.54 5.33 19.52
C ALA A 468 11.63 5.92 18.62
N LEU A 469 12.30 5.11 17.80
CA LEU A 469 13.30 5.59 16.84
C LEU A 469 12.70 6.54 15.79
N LEU A 470 11.56 6.18 15.19
CA LEU A 470 10.85 7.03 14.25
C LEU A 470 10.43 8.35 14.88
N LEU A 471 9.86 8.30 16.09
CA LEU A 471 9.46 9.50 16.82
C LEU A 471 10.67 10.37 17.15
N ARG A 472 11.80 9.79 17.58
CA ARG A 472 13.05 10.54 17.82
C ARG A 472 13.55 11.23 16.56
N ARG A 473 13.56 10.53 15.42
CA ARG A 473 13.97 11.09 14.14
C ARG A 473 13.05 12.25 13.74
N PHE A 474 11.74 12.05 13.83
CA PHE A 474 10.75 13.06 13.51
C PHE A 474 10.89 14.31 14.40
N VAL A 475 10.98 14.12 15.72
CA VAL A 475 11.15 15.22 16.69
C VAL A 475 12.47 15.94 16.43
N SER A 476 13.57 15.21 16.18
CA SER A 476 14.87 15.80 15.85
C SER A 476 14.80 16.63 14.57
N ALA A 477 14.21 16.10 13.49
CA ALA A 477 14.05 16.83 12.23
C ALA A 477 13.21 18.10 12.43
N THR A 478 12.14 18.02 13.23
CA THR A 478 11.28 19.16 13.57
C THR A 478 12.05 20.21 14.35
N ILE A 479 12.81 19.82 15.37
CA ILE A 479 13.67 20.75 16.14
C ILE A 479 14.70 21.41 15.20
N SER A 480 15.35 20.64 14.33
CA SER A 480 16.29 21.16 13.33
C SER A 480 15.63 22.19 12.41
N MET A 481 14.43 21.93 11.89
CA MET A 481 13.70 22.88 11.05
C MET A 481 13.38 24.18 11.81
N LEU A 482 12.88 24.08 13.04
CA LEU A 482 12.53 25.24 13.86
C LEU A 482 13.78 26.08 14.19
N LEU A 483 14.89 25.45 14.57
CA LEU A 483 16.15 26.14 14.84
C LEU A 483 16.73 26.78 13.56
N THR A 484 16.71 26.07 12.44
CA THR A 484 17.15 26.61 11.13
C THR A 484 16.34 27.83 10.74
N SER A 485 15.01 27.84 10.96
CA SER A 485 14.17 29.02 10.71
C SER A 485 14.56 30.23 11.56
N SER A 486 14.93 30.00 12.82
CA SER A 486 15.39 31.08 13.70
C SER A 486 16.74 31.68 13.28
N ILE A 487 17.64 30.85 12.71
CA ILE A 487 18.97 31.28 12.25
C ILE A 487 18.87 31.97 10.89
N ALA A 488 18.01 31.48 10.00
CA ALA A 488 17.83 32.01 8.65
C ALA A 488 17.01 33.32 8.61
N SER A 489 16.39 33.73 9.72
CA SER A 489 15.57 34.93 9.80
C SER A 489 16.40 36.19 9.52
N PRO A 490 15.95 37.12 8.65
CA PRO A 490 16.66 38.36 8.37
C PRO A 490 16.75 39.27 9.61
N SER A 491 17.84 40.04 9.69
CA SER A 491 18.12 40.93 10.82
C SER A 491 17.08 42.06 10.89
N GLY A 492 16.13 41.96 11.82
CA GLY A 492 15.09 42.99 12.03
C GLY A 492 13.70 42.44 12.34
N GLU A 493 13.45 41.16 12.09
CA GLU A 493 12.18 40.49 12.46
C GLU A 493 12.24 39.91 13.89
N PRO A 494 11.11 39.83 14.62
CA PRO A 494 11.08 39.20 15.93
C PRO A 494 11.43 37.72 15.79
N GLY A 495 12.65 37.35 16.20
CA GLY A 495 13.08 35.95 16.25
C GLY A 495 12.31 35.17 17.31
N LEU A 496 12.49 33.84 17.31
CA LEU A 496 11.92 32.97 18.34
C LEU A 496 12.32 33.44 19.75
N SER A 497 11.38 33.36 20.69
CA SER A 497 11.67 33.64 22.10
C SER A 497 12.86 32.81 22.59
N GLN A 498 13.81 33.46 23.26
CA GLN A 498 15.02 32.82 23.77
C GLN A 498 14.69 31.61 24.68
N SER A 499 13.57 31.67 25.40
CA SER A 499 13.07 30.56 26.23
C SER A 499 12.72 29.31 25.42
N VAL A 500 12.07 29.48 24.25
CA VAL A 500 11.69 28.38 23.34
C VAL A 500 12.95 27.79 22.70
N VAL A 501 13.90 28.63 22.27
CA VAL A 501 15.17 28.16 21.69
C VAL A 501 15.95 27.31 22.69
N ILE A 502 16.08 27.76 23.96
CA ILE A 502 16.73 26.99 25.02
C ILE A 502 15.99 25.67 25.28
N ALA A 503 14.66 25.68 25.28
CA ALA A 503 13.86 24.47 25.46
C ALA A 503 14.04 23.46 24.31
N LEU A 504 14.11 23.94 23.06
CA LEU A 504 14.40 23.11 21.88
C LEU A 504 15.79 22.48 21.95
N ILE A 505 16.82 23.24 22.31
CA ILE A 505 18.19 22.73 22.48
C ILE A 505 18.25 21.70 23.62
N SER A 506 17.60 21.99 24.75
CA SER A 506 17.50 21.05 25.87
C SER A 506 16.83 19.74 25.45
N LYS A 507 15.73 19.83 24.70
CA LYS A 507 15.03 18.65 24.17
C LYS A 507 15.87 17.87 23.17
N GLN A 508 16.58 18.53 22.25
CA GLN A 508 17.48 17.87 21.31
C GLN A 508 18.56 17.05 22.03
N ARG A 509 19.10 17.58 23.13
CA ARG A 509 20.08 16.87 23.97
C ARG A 509 19.49 15.63 24.65
N GLN A 510 18.22 15.68 25.06
CA GLN A 510 17.53 14.54 25.67
C GLN A 510 17.29 13.40 24.66
N LEU A 511 17.11 13.71 23.37
CA LEU A 511 16.95 12.71 22.31
C LEU A 511 18.22 11.88 22.04
N SER A 512 19.40 12.37 22.45
CA SER A 512 20.69 11.71 22.25
C SER A 512 20.95 10.51 23.18
N SER A 513 20.04 10.19 24.09
CA SER A 513 20.15 9.01 24.97
C SER A 513 20.03 7.71 24.15
N ASN A 514 20.96 6.77 24.34
CA ASN A 514 21.03 5.51 23.58
C ASN A 514 19.68 4.78 23.60
N GLY A 515 19.15 4.46 22.40
CA GLY A 515 17.87 3.79 22.25
C GLY A 515 17.85 2.42 22.95
N THR A 516 16.70 2.05 23.50
CA THR A 516 16.47 0.71 24.03
C THR A 516 16.62 -0.31 22.90
N PRO A 517 17.49 -1.34 23.04
CA PRO A 517 17.62 -2.37 22.03
C PRO A 517 16.28 -3.05 21.81
N CYS A 518 16.00 -3.40 20.56
CA CYS A 518 14.80 -4.13 20.18
C CYS A 518 14.68 -5.41 21.00
N SER A 519 13.55 -5.62 21.69
CA SER A 519 13.29 -6.82 22.49
C SER A 519 13.05 -8.08 21.64
N HIS A 520 12.87 -7.92 20.32
CA HIS A 520 12.80 -9.05 19.41
C HIS A 520 14.18 -9.70 19.30
N PRO A 521 14.28 -11.03 19.46
CA PRO A 521 15.56 -11.71 19.39
C PRO A 521 16.23 -11.40 18.04
N PRO A 522 17.51 -11.00 18.03
CA PRO A 522 18.25 -10.89 16.79
C PRO A 522 18.28 -12.26 16.16
N PHE A 523 17.48 -12.46 15.11
CA PHE A 523 17.44 -13.73 14.40
C PHE A 523 18.72 -13.83 13.58
N SER A 524 19.75 -14.44 14.16
CA SER A 524 20.92 -14.89 13.41
C SER A 524 20.49 -16.14 12.65
N ALA A 525 19.95 -15.95 11.45
CA ALA A 525 19.85 -17.05 10.52
C ALA A 525 21.29 -17.49 10.19
N PRO A 526 21.66 -18.78 10.32
CA PRO A 526 22.90 -19.24 9.73
C PRO A 526 22.85 -18.92 8.24
N SER A 527 23.94 -18.38 7.70
CA SER A 527 24.12 -18.14 6.26
C SER A 527 23.89 -19.45 5.51
N ARG A 528 22.65 -19.72 5.15
CA ARG A 528 22.27 -20.81 4.27
C ARG A 528 22.33 -20.22 2.87
N THR A 529 23.28 -20.68 2.08
CA THR A 529 23.20 -20.54 0.63
C THR A 529 21.89 -21.18 0.20
N VAL A 530 20.89 -20.36 -0.15
CA VAL A 530 19.60 -20.86 -0.61
C VAL A 530 19.85 -21.53 -1.95
N SER A 531 19.84 -22.86 -1.96
CA SER A 531 19.68 -23.64 -3.19
C SER A 531 18.18 -23.58 -3.53
N LEU A 532 17.80 -22.60 -4.36
CA LEU A 532 16.41 -22.43 -4.81
C LEU A 532 15.90 -23.62 -5.64
N PHE A 533 16.82 -24.43 -6.13
CA PHE A 533 16.54 -25.62 -6.93
C PHE A 533 17.24 -26.80 -6.28
N GLN A 534 16.76 -28.02 -6.53
CA GLN A 534 17.24 -29.30 -5.98
C GLN A 534 18.71 -29.62 -6.38
N GLN A 535 19.65 -28.71 -6.17
CA GLN A 535 21.03 -28.81 -6.65
C GLN A 535 21.96 -29.50 -5.63
N GLU A 536 21.46 -29.85 -4.45
CA GLU A 536 22.21 -30.64 -3.45
C GLU A 536 22.41 -32.12 -3.84
N CYS A 537 21.87 -32.58 -4.97
CA CYS A 537 22.00 -33.97 -5.42
C CYS A 537 23.14 -34.23 -6.42
N THR A 538 24.00 -33.25 -6.72
CA THR A 538 25.11 -33.46 -7.67
C THR A 538 26.44 -33.61 -6.94
N PRO A 539 27.09 -34.81 -6.94
CA PRO A 539 28.38 -34.97 -6.29
C PRO A 539 29.44 -34.13 -7.00
N LEU A 540 30.08 -33.21 -6.26
CA LEU A 540 31.23 -32.41 -6.68
C LEU A 540 32.42 -33.34 -7.01
N SER A 541 32.45 -33.83 -8.24
CA SER A 541 33.53 -34.67 -8.77
C SER A 541 34.67 -33.77 -9.25
N GLY A 542 35.50 -33.21 -8.34
CA GLY A 542 36.52 -32.27 -8.79
C GLY A 542 37.62 -31.79 -7.84
N GLN A 543 37.77 -32.31 -6.62
CA GLN A 543 38.88 -31.87 -5.74
C GLN A 543 39.63 -33.06 -5.12
N HIS A 544 40.66 -33.52 -5.84
CA HIS A 544 41.45 -34.70 -5.49
C HIS A 544 42.78 -34.37 -4.78
N LEU A 545 42.84 -33.29 -3.98
CA LEU A 545 44.07 -32.86 -3.27
C LEU A 545 43.81 -32.19 -1.90
N GLN A 546 42.94 -32.75 -1.03
CA GLN A 546 42.88 -32.35 0.39
C GLN A 546 42.78 -33.55 1.34
N ASP A 547 43.31 -33.34 2.56
CA ASP A 547 43.42 -34.27 3.67
C ASP A 547 42.10 -35.02 3.92
N TRP A 548 42.15 -36.36 4.02
CA TRP A 548 40.97 -37.21 4.13
C TRP A 548 40.14 -36.89 5.38
N ARG A 549 40.75 -36.28 6.42
CA ARG A 549 40.04 -35.76 7.60
C ARG A 549 39.13 -34.59 7.27
N CYS A 550 39.57 -33.66 6.43
CA CYS A 550 38.75 -32.54 5.96
C CYS A 550 37.61 -33.04 5.07
N ARG A 551 37.87 -34.06 4.23
CA ARG A 551 36.84 -34.72 3.43
C ARG A 551 35.82 -35.46 4.29
N LEU A 552 36.26 -36.24 5.29
CA LEU A 552 35.37 -36.94 6.20
C LEU A 552 34.51 -35.93 6.99
N ASN A 553 35.11 -34.82 7.44
CA ASN A 553 34.39 -33.79 8.16
C ASN A 553 33.37 -33.07 7.27
N SER A 554 33.72 -32.74 6.02
CA SER A 554 32.78 -32.13 5.08
C SER A 554 31.66 -33.10 4.64
N GLU A 555 31.95 -34.39 4.56
CA GLU A 555 30.98 -35.44 4.21
C GLU A 555 30.02 -35.74 5.38
N LEU A 556 30.52 -35.73 6.63
CA LEU A 556 29.70 -35.80 7.84
C LEU A 556 28.86 -34.54 8.06
N GLU A 557 29.42 -33.36 7.80
CA GLU A 557 28.68 -32.10 7.82
C GLU A 557 27.59 -32.11 6.74
N SER A 558 27.92 -32.47 5.51
CA SER A 558 26.97 -32.64 4.40
C SER A 558 25.83 -33.60 4.76
N GLN A 559 26.15 -34.78 5.30
CA GLN A 559 25.15 -35.75 5.73
C GLN A 559 24.29 -35.22 6.88
N GLY A 560 24.88 -34.49 7.84
CA GLY A 560 24.18 -33.84 8.92
C GLY A 560 23.24 -32.73 8.45
N HIS A 561 23.64 -31.95 7.44
CA HIS A 561 22.77 -30.97 6.77
C HIS A 561 21.62 -31.67 6.05
N TYR A 562 21.92 -32.70 5.24
CA TYR A 562 20.90 -33.47 4.53
C TYR A 562 19.86 -34.09 5.46
N GLN A 563 20.30 -34.69 6.57
CA GLN A 563 19.39 -35.25 7.57
C GLN A 563 18.55 -34.17 8.23
N ARG A 564 19.15 -33.04 8.63
CA ARG A 564 18.40 -31.91 9.20
C ARG A 564 17.38 -31.35 8.21
N ASP A 565 17.76 -31.13 6.96
CA ASP A 565 16.85 -30.57 5.96
C ASP A 565 15.77 -31.56 5.53
N SER A 566 16.05 -32.88 5.54
CA SER A 566 15.04 -33.92 5.37
C SER A 566 14.01 -33.93 6.51
N ILE A 567 14.47 -33.77 7.77
CA ILE A 567 13.60 -33.65 8.94
C ILE A 567 12.78 -32.36 8.85
N ILE A 568 13.40 -31.21 8.53
CA ILE A 568 12.69 -29.93 8.37
C ILE A 568 11.62 -30.03 7.28
N ARG A 569 11.95 -30.64 6.12
CA ARG A 569 10.97 -30.91 5.05
C ARG A 569 9.81 -31.76 5.52
N SER A 570 10.09 -32.84 6.25
CA SER A 570 9.07 -33.73 6.80
C SER A 570 8.18 -33.01 7.80
N VAL A 571 8.76 -32.20 8.69
CA VAL A 571 8.00 -31.39 9.66
C VAL A 571 7.16 -30.32 8.97
N ALA A 572 7.70 -29.64 7.96
CA ALA A 572 6.96 -28.66 7.17
C ALA A 572 5.75 -29.30 6.47
N GLN A 573 5.91 -30.51 5.94
CA GLN A 573 4.81 -31.29 5.35
C GLN A 573 3.78 -31.71 6.39
N ILE A 574 4.19 -32.16 7.58
CA ILE A 574 3.26 -32.49 8.68
C ILE A 574 2.49 -31.23 9.11
N CYS A 575 3.16 -30.09 9.27
CA CYS A 575 2.50 -28.83 9.59
C CYS A 575 1.46 -28.46 8.52
N HIS A 576 1.82 -28.62 7.24
CA HIS A 576 0.89 -28.39 6.15
C HIS A 576 -0.34 -29.29 6.21
N ASP A 577 -0.15 -30.60 6.41
CA ASP A 577 -1.23 -31.57 6.47
C ASP A 577 -2.15 -31.31 7.67
N LEU A 578 -1.58 -30.89 8.81
CA LEU A 578 -2.36 -30.50 10.00
C LEU A 578 -3.17 -29.23 9.75
N GLU A 579 -2.57 -28.20 9.17
CA GLU A 579 -3.29 -26.96 8.82
C GLU A 579 -4.39 -27.23 7.78
N LEU A 580 -4.11 -28.04 6.76
CA LEU A 580 -5.10 -28.47 5.79
C LEU A 580 -6.24 -29.25 6.46
N ARG A 581 -5.94 -30.11 7.44
CA ARG A 581 -6.96 -30.83 8.21
C ARG A 581 -7.82 -29.89 9.06
N CYS A 582 -7.21 -28.86 9.66
CA CYS A 582 -7.96 -27.83 10.37
C CYS A 582 -9.00 -27.17 9.45
N ASP A 583 -8.61 -26.84 8.21
CA ASP A 583 -9.48 -26.15 7.25
C ASP A 583 -10.53 -27.08 6.60
N THR A 584 -10.16 -28.32 6.30
CA THR A 584 -10.99 -29.26 5.50
C THR A 584 -11.84 -30.21 6.33
N VAL A 585 -11.45 -30.49 7.57
CA VAL A 585 -12.14 -31.46 8.44
C VAL A 585 -12.64 -30.78 9.71
N GLU A 586 -11.77 -30.11 10.46
CA GLU A 586 -12.12 -29.63 11.80
C GLU A 586 -13.06 -28.43 11.77
N GLU A 587 -12.85 -27.49 10.85
CA GLU A 587 -13.70 -26.32 10.68
C GLU A 587 -15.10 -26.68 10.17
N PRO A 588 -15.29 -27.54 9.14
CA PRO A 588 -16.62 -28.04 8.78
C PRO A 588 -17.30 -28.84 9.90
N LEU A 589 -16.54 -29.63 10.66
CA LEU A 589 -17.09 -30.39 11.79
C LEU A 589 -17.60 -29.45 12.89
N ARG A 590 -16.88 -28.36 13.19
CA ARG A 590 -17.36 -27.33 14.13
C ARG A 590 -18.67 -26.70 13.67
N ARG A 591 -18.78 -26.34 12.39
CA ARG A 591 -20.03 -25.77 11.84
C ARG A 591 -21.21 -26.74 11.91
N GLU A 592 -20.97 -28.03 11.64
CA GLU A 592 -22.02 -29.04 11.78
C GLU A 592 -22.38 -29.34 13.24
N GLN A 593 -21.42 -29.26 14.17
CA GLN A 593 -21.70 -29.33 15.61
C GLN A 593 -22.59 -28.17 16.06
N GLU A 594 -22.25 -26.94 15.69
CA GLU A 594 -23.06 -25.74 15.96
C GLU A 594 -24.48 -25.90 15.39
N ARG A 595 -24.59 -26.42 14.15
CA ARG A 595 -25.89 -26.70 13.51
C ARG A 595 -26.68 -27.78 14.25
N CYS A 596 -26.03 -28.83 14.73
CA CYS A 596 -26.66 -29.88 15.52
C CYS A 596 -27.17 -29.36 16.87
N GLU A 597 -26.41 -28.48 17.52
CA GLU A 597 -26.83 -27.81 18.76
C GLU A 597 -28.05 -26.92 18.52
N GLU A 598 -28.06 -26.13 17.43
CA GLU A 598 -29.20 -25.29 17.06
C GLU A 598 -30.46 -26.12 16.75
N LEU A 599 -30.33 -27.19 15.97
CA LEU A 599 -31.46 -28.10 15.68
C LEU A 599 -31.95 -28.85 16.92
N SER A 600 -31.05 -29.22 17.83
CA SER A 600 -31.41 -29.83 19.11
C SER A 600 -32.22 -28.87 19.98
N ALA A 601 -31.81 -27.59 20.03
CA ALA A 601 -32.55 -26.54 20.71
C ALA A 601 -33.96 -26.37 20.11
N GLN A 602 -34.08 -26.26 18.79
CA GLN A 602 -35.38 -26.19 18.11
C GLN A 602 -36.26 -27.42 18.35
N ALA A 603 -35.67 -28.63 18.33
CA ALA A 603 -36.40 -29.86 18.62
C ALA A 603 -36.91 -29.91 20.07
N SER A 604 -36.12 -29.40 21.02
CA SER A 604 -36.54 -29.29 22.42
C SER A 604 -37.68 -28.28 22.61
N GLU A 605 -37.62 -27.14 21.92
CA GLU A 605 -38.68 -26.12 21.94
C GLU A 605 -39.97 -26.67 21.34
N LEU A 606 -39.90 -27.32 20.18
CA LEU A 606 -41.05 -27.94 19.54
C LEU A 606 -41.66 -29.04 20.42
N ARG A 607 -40.85 -29.85 21.09
CA ARG A 607 -41.37 -30.85 22.06
C ARG A 607 -42.11 -30.19 23.22
N GLN A 608 -41.60 -29.07 23.73
CA GLN A 608 -42.28 -28.30 24.78
C GLN A 608 -43.61 -27.71 24.27
N GLN A 609 -43.64 -27.21 23.03
CA GLN A 609 -44.87 -26.70 22.41
C GLN A 609 -45.90 -27.83 22.20
N VAL A 610 -45.47 -29.01 21.74
CA VAL A 610 -46.35 -30.19 21.60
C VAL A 610 -46.92 -30.59 22.95
N ALA A 611 -46.10 -30.71 24.00
CA ALA A 611 -46.57 -31.04 25.35
C ALA A 611 -47.59 -30.00 25.87
N THR A 612 -47.37 -28.72 25.57
CA THR A 612 -48.30 -27.64 25.94
C THR A 612 -49.62 -27.76 25.18
N LEU A 613 -49.58 -28.08 23.89
CA LEU A 613 -50.77 -28.27 23.06
C LEU A 613 -51.53 -29.54 23.44
N GLU A 614 -50.85 -30.61 23.81
CA GLU A 614 -51.47 -31.84 24.32
C GLU A 614 -52.20 -31.58 25.64
N SER A 615 -51.58 -30.87 26.58
CA SER A 615 -52.25 -30.44 27.82
C SER A 615 -53.47 -29.57 27.53
N LYS A 616 -53.38 -28.58 26.63
CA LYS A 616 -54.54 -27.76 26.24
C LYS A 616 -55.64 -28.59 25.57
N ARG A 617 -55.28 -29.57 24.76
CA ARG A 617 -56.25 -30.49 24.14
C ARG A 617 -56.97 -31.31 25.19
N GLU A 618 -56.26 -31.80 26.20
CA GLU A 618 -56.85 -32.54 27.33
C GLU A 618 -57.81 -31.64 28.13
N ASP A 619 -57.41 -30.41 28.44
CA ASP A 619 -58.29 -29.41 29.10
C ASP A 619 -59.56 -29.13 28.27
N HIS A 620 -59.41 -29.00 26.94
CA HIS A 620 -60.55 -28.80 26.04
C HIS A 620 -61.49 -30.00 25.99
N LEU A 621 -60.95 -31.23 25.99
CA LEU A 621 -61.77 -32.45 26.06
C LEU A 621 -62.57 -32.49 27.36
N MET A 622 -61.92 -32.22 28.50
CA MET A 622 -62.62 -32.13 29.79
C MET A 622 -63.74 -31.07 29.79
N CYS A 623 -63.49 -29.91 29.16
CA CYS A 623 -64.50 -28.85 29.04
C CYS A 623 -65.68 -29.27 28.14
N ILE A 624 -65.39 -29.94 27.01
CA ILE A 624 -66.44 -30.48 26.13
C ILE A 624 -67.29 -31.52 26.86
N ASP A 625 -66.68 -32.43 27.61
CA ASP A 625 -67.39 -33.45 28.39
C ASP A 625 -68.30 -32.78 29.44
N ALA A 626 -67.80 -31.78 30.17
CA ALA A 626 -68.60 -31.00 31.11
C ALA A 626 -69.80 -30.29 30.45
N LEU A 627 -69.60 -29.70 29.27
CA LEU A 627 -70.68 -29.06 28.50
C LEU A 627 -71.68 -30.08 27.93
N GLN A 628 -71.24 -31.29 27.59
CA GLN A 628 -72.13 -32.37 27.17
C GLN A 628 -73.01 -32.84 28.33
N ASP A 629 -72.45 -32.97 29.54
CA ASP A 629 -73.20 -33.29 30.76
C ASP A 629 -74.24 -32.21 31.09
N GLU A 630 -73.85 -30.92 31.03
CA GLU A 630 -74.77 -29.79 31.23
C GLU A 630 -75.88 -29.78 30.18
N ARG A 631 -75.55 -30.05 28.91
CA ARG A 631 -76.55 -30.17 27.84
C ARG A 631 -77.53 -31.31 28.11
N ALA A 632 -77.04 -32.47 28.57
CA ALA A 632 -77.89 -33.61 28.90
C ALA A 632 -78.83 -33.31 30.08
N GLU A 633 -78.37 -32.53 31.07
CA GLU A 633 -79.22 -32.01 32.15
C GLU A 633 -80.30 -31.08 31.62
N LEU A 634 -79.94 -30.09 30.81
CA LEU A 634 -80.88 -29.15 30.20
C LEU A 634 -81.89 -29.84 29.28
N GLU A 635 -81.49 -30.87 28.53
CA GLU A 635 -82.42 -31.68 27.72
C GLU A 635 -83.41 -32.45 28.60
N ARG A 636 -82.98 -32.98 29.75
CA ARG A 636 -83.88 -33.62 30.73
C ARG A 636 -84.86 -32.61 31.34
N GLU A 637 -84.38 -31.43 31.73
CA GLU A 637 -85.24 -30.35 32.22
C GLU A 637 -86.25 -29.89 31.16
N LYS A 638 -85.81 -29.69 29.92
CA LYS A 638 -86.69 -29.34 28.79
C LYS A 638 -87.77 -30.39 28.57
N ASN A 639 -87.43 -31.68 28.59
CA ASN A 639 -88.40 -32.76 28.43
C ASN A 639 -89.40 -32.79 29.59
N SER A 640 -88.94 -32.57 30.83
CA SER A 640 -89.80 -32.40 32.01
C SER A 640 -90.76 -31.21 31.84
N LEU A 641 -90.27 -30.04 31.44
CA LEU A 641 -91.12 -28.86 31.19
C LEU A 641 -92.09 -29.06 30.01
N SER A 642 -91.68 -29.76 28.96
CA SER A 642 -92.55 -30.08 27.82
C SER A 642 -93.67 -31.03 28.21
N THR A 643 -93.39 -32.06 29.01
CA THR A 643 -94.43 -32.95 29.54
C THR A 643 -95.39 -32.21 30.49
N GLN A 644 -94.88 -31.32 31.35
CA GLN A 644 -95.72 -30.43 32.16
C GLN A 644 -96.61 -29.51 31.30
N LEU A 645 -96.09 -28.95 30.21
CA LEU A 645 -96.86 -28.13 29.26
C LEU A 645 -97.93 -28.93 28.53
N GLU A 646 -97.63 -30.15 28.09
CA GLU A 646 -98.62 -31.03 27.46
C GLU A 646 -99.72 -31.42 28.44
N GLN A 647 -99.37 -31.70 29.70
CA GLN A 647 -100.33 -31.98 30.76
C GLN A 647 -101.25 -30.79 31.00
N LEU A 648 -100.71 -29.58 31.17
CA LEU A 648 -101.50 -28.34 31.30
C LEU A 648 -102.38 -28.08 30.07
N ARG A 649 -101.90 -28.38 28.86
CA ARG A 649 -102.67 -28.25 27.62
C ARG A 649 -103.79 -29.30 27.53
N GLY A 650 -103.54 -30.51 28.01
CA GLY A 650 -104.54 -31.57 28.19
C GLY A 650 -105.66 -31.14 29.15
N ASP A 651 -105.27 -30.61 30.31
CA ASP A 651 -106.18 -30.08 31.33
C ASP A 651 -107.05 -28.94 30.76
N LEU A 652 -106.45 -28.02 29.99
CA LEU A 652 -107.16 -26.95 29.29
C LEU A 652 -108.17 -27.49 28.26
N ASN A 653 -107.78 -28.46 27.43
CA ASN A 653 -108.67 -29.07 26.45
C ASN A 653 -109.82 -29.85 27.11
N GLN A 654 -109.56 -30.48 28.26
CA GLN A 654 -110.60 -31.15 29.03
C GLN A 654 -111.59 -30.13 29.60
N ALA A 655 -111.12 -28.97 30.08
CA ALA A 655 -111.96 -27.84 30.47
C ALA A 655 -112.83 -27.34 29.29
N ILE A 656 -112.26 -27.22 28.09
CA ILE A 656 -113.01 -26.85 26.86
C ILE A 656 -114.04 -27.91 26.46
N ARG A 657 -113.73 -29.21 26.58
CA ARG A 657 -114.70 -30.30 26.28
C ARG A 657 -115.85 -30.35 27.29
N LYS A 658 -115.58 -30.11 28.57
CA LYS A 658 -116.63 -29.92 29.59
C LYS A 658 -117.57 -28.78 29.18
N SER A 659 -117.04 -27.69 28.61
CA SER A 659 -117.82 -26.59 28.04
C SER A 659 -118.63 -26.98 26.77
N ARG A 660 -118.09 -27.81 25.85
CA ARG A 660 -118.79 -28.24 24.59
C ARG A 660 -119.78 -29.41 24.71
N ARG A 661 -119.64 -30.34 25.67
CA ARG A 661 -120.64 -31.43 25.85
C ARG A 661 -122.00 -30.91 26.34
N HIS A 662 -122.04 -29.68 26.82
CA HIS A 662 -123.27 -28.99 27.15
C HIS A 662 -124.07 -28.51 25.92
N SER A 663 -123.57 -28.65 24.67
CA SER A 663 -124.17 -28.01 23.48
C SER A 663 -124.64 -28.87 22.29
N SER A 664 -124.62 -30.22 22.30
CA SER A 664 -124.90 -31.04 21.07
C SER A 664 -125.91 -32.21 21.18
N CYS A 665 -126.65 -32.37 22.29
CA CYS A 665 -127.68 -33.43 22.37
C CYS A 665 -129.05 -32.93 21.87
N GLY A 666 -129.36 -33.13 20.58
CA GLY A 666 -130.77 -33.09 20.12
C GLY A 666 -131.02 -32.71 18.65
N SER A 667 -131.19 -33.70 17.76
CA SER A 667 -132.48 -33.96 17.08
C SER A 667 -132.34 -34.94 15.89
N LYS A 668 -133.35 -35.80 15.71
CA LYS A 668 -133.56 -36.80 14.65
C LYS A 668 -134.97 -36.61 14.06
N GLY A 669 -135.07 -36.71 12.71
CA GLY A 669 -136.15 -37.30 11.89
C GLY A 669 -137.55 -36.66 11.90
N PRO A 670 -138.44 -36.99 10.92
CA PRO A 670 -138.34 -37.96 9.83
C PRO A 670 -138.07 -37.36 8.43
#